data_AF-A0A507C1V7-F1
#
_entry.id   AF-A0A507C1V7-F1
#
_cell.length_a   1.000
_cell.length_b   1.000
_cell.length_c   1.000
_cell.angle_alpha   90.00
_cell.angle_beta   90.00
_cell.angle_gamma   90.00
#
_symmetry.space_group_name_H-M   'P 1'
#
loop_
_entity.id
_entity.type
_entity.pdbx_description
1 polymer ?
#
loop_
_entity_poly.entity_id
_entity_poly.type
_entity_poly.pdbx_seq_one_letter_code
_entity_poly.pdbx_strand_id
1 'polypeptide(L)'
;MHTSQRAQHSQHILATVHSTQTIQEQLEFNRPYKIMSNPPIAHPRSQILSPSSEMIEMNQGSASSSISEAYTSTDHNISQPSSPSRSNVTFADSIPNSIMSHPNITNNRTLYETPESYSTTQMNAFEGMDLITRSPIDGEAMGMKKVATSVWYPRPPRNKSLPLPPIPIPEAVNNGAEMAYAAGGSELSYGADTEASRFTEASRDSKVGFNSDASELTLVQNSQRPTVHLSTFSKAVARLTSTPLPPLDDPEFQARAQARVLLKYGGKPKNPRAVCIRRTLLALVLGVVVLAGVILLVLYFTNAKVRSALGGTYAPYFNATVTLLDSNFVNGTDWLGFGTSLSWWARFVGETMNGTSQFEALMDSVFDVNKGLGLTVVRYNIGGTQAGASGFPPYYGMPAVQQYEGGPYNFDLDYGQRYTLLASLKRGIVAIELFLQSPPWWMTNSGSSKGNYDGSDNLSSSKYSLAADYLVNTIKYYRDNYGLNFFSVAPFSEPTASWWADNAAGRQEGCHFDLSSVASFTSVLNSTLQANNLSTPIASTDDVAYSNTQASLQGLSSKQIAQIGKVNTHGYFDPPNSERASFGQVVQKYGKKAWMSELGTAGQAMLPDVAGIRNLGGIGLARQIVADIYYIGVTAWVYWQAVDVAGGWGLISLPNGVYNASFFNNMPTPGKQYYVMMQYSKWLRPGMDIVASDQGSDVAVIVGRSVSQKSMVVVALNAYSYDRVFGIDISGYALGVNATAAANVTISAYRTSDTENHAPIAAPQYGSNSVISLYCPPNSVTTVIVNDLTWKKSS
;
A
#
# COMPACT_ATOMS: atom_id res chain seq x y z
N MET A 1 46.77 41.11 48.63
CA MET A 1 46.88 40.63 50.03
C MET A 1 45.67 39.74 50.29
N HIS A 2 45.75 38.52 50.79
CA HIS A 2 46.83 37.51 50.88
C HIS A 2 46.08 36.15 50.72
N THR A 3 46.55 35.17 49.93
CA THR A 3 47.38 34.01 50.37
C THR A 3 47.07 33.57 51.82
N SER A 4 46.94 32.30 52.22
CA SER A 4 47.54 31.01 51.80
C SER A 4 46.97 29.94 52.78
N GLN A 5 47.13 28.60 52.72
CA GLN A 5 47.80 27.62 51.85
C GLN A 5 47.13 26.24 52.13
N ARG A 6 47.16 25.24 51.22
CA ARG A 6 48.02 24.02 51.21
C ARG A 6 48.26 23.31 52.57
N ALA A 7 48.38 21.97 52.64
CA ALA A 7 48.07 20.90 51.67
C ALA A 7 48.21 19.48 52.29
N GLN A 8 47.58 18.50 51.61
CA GLN A 8 47.87 17.05 51.58
C GLN A 8 47.54 16.58 50.13
N HIS A 9 48.27 15.73 49.38
CA HIS A 9 49.49 14.91 49.57
C HIS A 9 49.32 13.72 50.53
N SER A 10 49.71 12.47 50.21
CA SER A 10 50.35 11.88 49.00
C SER A 10 50.32 10.33 49.12
N GLN A 11 50.49 9.47 48.10
CA GLN A 11 50.77 9.64 46.65
C GLN A 11 50.26 8.38 45.86
N HIS A 12 50.83 8.08 44.67
CA HIS A 12 50.43 7.04 43.69
C HIS A 12 49.14 7.37 42.92
N ILE A 13 49.04 7.31 41.58
CA ILE A 13 49.97 6.92 40.49
C ILE A 13 50.41 5.45 40.47
N LEU A 14 49.60 4.62 39.78
CA LEU A 14 49.98 3.53 38.85
C LEU A 14 48.69 3.02 38.14
N ALA A 15 48.79 2.57 36.88
CA ALA A 15 47.70 2.13 35.98
C ALA A 15 46.60 3.21 35.72
N THR A 16 46.49 3.91 34.58
CA THR A 16 46.72 3.65 33.14
C THR A 16 45.53 2.97 32.42
N VAL A 17 44.85 3.74 31.57
CA VAL A 17 43.99 3.36 30.42
C VAL A 17 42.97 2.23 30.64
N HIS A 18 41.68 2.60 30.84
CA HIS A 18 40.51 1.86 30.35
C HIS A 18 39.22 2.70 30.47
N SER A 19 38.64 3.13 29.35
CA SER A 19 37.21 3.47 29.18
C SER A 19 36.83 3.94 27.77
N THR A 20 37.79 4.44 26.97
CA THR A 20 37.59 4.74 25.54
C THR A 20 37.59 3.46 24.68
N GLN A 21 36.74 2.47 25.03
CA GLN A 21 36.55 1.25 24.26
C GLN A 21 35.19 0.60 24.56
N THR A 22 34.11 1.22 24.06
CA THR A 22 32.76 0.57 23.99
C THR A 22 31.88 1.15 22.87
N ILE A 23 32.49 1.84 21.90
CA ILE A 23 31.83 2.22 20.63
C ILE A 23 32.49 1.42 19.49
N GLN A 24 32.52 0.09 19.65
CA GLN A 24 33.00 -0.83 18.62
C GLN A 24 32.32 -2.23 18.66
N GLU A 25 31.19 -2.38 19.37
CA GLU A 25 30.43 -3.65 19.47
C GLU A 25 29.02 -3.57 18.84
N GLN A 26 28.86 -2.73 17.80
CA GLN A 26 27.64 -2.71 16.96
C GLN A 26 27.95 -2.75 15.44
N LEU A 27 29.15 -3.22 15.05
CA LEU A 27 29.56 -3.28 13.63
C LEU A 27 30.11 -4.65 13.17
N GLU A 28 30.00 -5.72 13.98
CA GLU A 28 30.41 -7.08 13.61
C GLU A 28 29.26 -8.11 13.62
N PHE A 29 28.22 -7.87 12.82
CA PHE A 29 27.25 -8.92 12.46
C PHE A 29 26.71 -8.76 11.03
N ASN A 30 27.59 -8.91 10.02
CA ASN A 30 27.19 -9.26 8.64
C ASN A 30 28.41 -9.50 7.70
N ARG A 31 29.03 -10.69 7.75
CA ARG A 31 29.79 -11.31 6.63
C ARG A 31 29.75 -12.86 6.75
N PRO A 32 29.93 -13.62 5.64
CA PRO A 32 29.33 -14.95 5.52
C PRO A 32 30.15 -16.10 6.13
N TYR A 33 29.45 -17.20 6.40
CA TYR A 33 30.03 -18.50 6.78
C TYR A 33 31.16 -18.93 5.84
N LYS A 34 32.32 -19.27 6.42
CA LYS A 34 33.43 -19.87 5.67
C LYS A 34 33.85 -21.20 6.29
N ILE A 35 33.45 -22.27 5.59
CA ILE A 35 33.93 -23.65 5.58
C ILE A 35 35.13 -23.93 6.52
N MET A 36 34.93 -24.80 7.52
CA MET A 36 36.03 -25.48 8.21
C MET A 36 36.66 -26.54 7.31
N SER A 37 37.99 -26.60 7.26
CA SER A 37 38.75 -27.63 6.56
C SER A 37 39.26 -28.72 7.51
N ASN A 38 39.28 -29.97 7.05
CA ASN A 38 39.95 -31.09 7.71
C ASN A 38 41.14 -31.59 6.87
N PRO A 39 42.21 -32.12 7.50
CA PRO A 39 43.45 -32.50 6.82
C PRO A 39 43.37 -33.88 6.10
N PRO A 40 44.33 -34.20 5.19
CA PRO A 40 44.16 -35.24 4.17
C PRO A 40 44.85 -36.59 4.44
N ILE A 41 44.29 -37.68 3.90
CA ILE A 41 44.97 -38.99 3.69
C ILE A 41 44.64 -39.54 2.29
N ALA A 42 45.54 -40.35 1.74
CA ALA A 42 45.72 -40.72 0.33
C ALA A 42 44.62 -41.56 -0.37
N HIS A 43 44.66 -41.54 -1.72
CA HIS A 43 43.99 -42.49 -2.62
C HIS A 43 44.50 -43.94 -2.47
N PRO A 44 43.74 -44.92 -2.98
CA PRO A 44 44.27 -45.63 -4.16
C PRO A 44 43.29 -45.74 -5.36
N ARG A 45 43.78 -46.37 -6.43
CA ARG A 45 43.30 -46.32 -7.82
C ARG A 45 42.17 -47.31 -8.18
N SER A 46 41.26 -46.82 -9.05
CA SER A 46 40.85 -47.39 -10.36
C SER A 46 39.80 -48.50 -10.51
N GLN A 47 39.17 -48.47 -11.71
CA GLN A 47 38.42 -49.53 -12.43
C GLN A 47 37.02 -49.90 -11.86
N ILE A 48 36.02 -50.36 -12.64
CA ILE A 48 35.66 -50.28 -14.08
C ILE A 48 34.14 -50.67 -14.21
N LEU A 49 33.49 -50.37 -15.35
CA LEU A 49 32.17 -50.89 -15.81
C LEU A 49 30.86 -50.52 -15.07
N SER A 50 29.81 -50.45 -15.92
CA SER A 50 28.37 -50.64 -15.70
C SER A 50 27.86 -51.51 -16.90
N PRO A 51 26.57 -51.85 -17.11
CA PRO A 51 25.37 -51.76 -16.26
C PRO A 51 24.50 -53.06 -16.20
N SER A 52 23.55 -53.14 -15.26
CA SER A 52 22.34 -54.02 -15.26
C SER A 52 21.47 -53.66 -14.04
N SER A 53 20.16 -53.32 -14.07
CA SER A 53 18.94 -53.81 -14.74
C SER A 53 18.17 -54.88 -13.95
N GLU A 54 16.91 -54.56 -13.59
CA GLU A 54 15.84 -55.47 -13.08
C GLU A 54 16.05 -56.11 -11.67
N MET A 55 15.03 -56.56 -10.90
CA MET A 55 13.60 -56.21 -10.72
C MET A 55 13.06 -56.89 -9.42
N ILE A 56 11.86 -56.51 -8.92
CA ILE A 56 10.91 -57.37 -8.13
C ILE A 56 11.36 -57.80 -6.70
N GLU A 57 10.56 -57.87 -5.62
CA GLU A 57 9.16 -57.47 -5.31
C GLU A 57 8.90 -57.35 -3.77
N MET A 58 7.71 -56.81 -3.41
CA MET A 58 6.80 -57.14 -2.26
C MET A 58 7.37 -57.60 -0.89
N ASN A 59 6.92 -57.10 0.28
CA ASN A 59 5.57 -57.16 0.88
C ASN A 59 5.61 -56.43 2.26
N GLN A 60 4.53 -56.14 3.00
CA GLN A 60 3.16 -55.66 2.71
C GLN A 60 2.51 -55.18 4.03
N GLY A 61 1.34 -54.50 3.96
CA GLY A 61 0.51 -54.15 5.13
C GLY A 61 0.14 -52.65 5.15
N SER A 62 -0.98 -52.16 4.59
CA SER A 62 -2.41 -52.39 4.91
C SER A 62 -2.92 -51.43 6.02
N ALA A 63 -4.07 -50.73 5.91
CA ALA A 63 -5.13 -50.85 4.91
C ALA A 63 -6.04 -49.59 4.77
N SER A 64 -6.70 -49.48 3.61
CA SER A 64 -8.13 -49.07 3.43
C SER A 64 -8.57 -47.61 3.73
N SER A 65 -9.57 -47.01 3.04
CA SER A 65 -10.55 -47.54 2.06
C SER A 65 -11.01 -46.49 1.02
N SER A 66 -11.15 -46.93 -0.25
CA SER A 66 -12.18 -46.65 -1.31
C SER A 66 -13.22 -45.51 -1.14
N ILE A 67 -13.81 -44.89 -2.18
CA ILE A 67 -14.44 -45.36 -3.45
C ILE A 67 -14.34 -44.17 -4.46
N SER A 68 -13.94 -44.20 -5.75
CA SER A 68 -14.00 -45.13 -6.90
C SER A 68 -15.28 -45.11 -7.76
N GLU A 69 -15.26 -44.39 -8.88
CA GLU A 69 -15.96 -44.81 -10.12
C GLU A 69 -15.38 -44.10 -11.36
N ALA A 70 -15.54 -44.71 -12.54
CA ALA A 70 -14.98 -44.24 -13.82
C ALA A 70 -15.77 -44.81 -15.01
N TYR A 71 -15.74 -44.13 -16.17
CA TYR A 71 -16.32 -44.62 -17.42
C TYR A 71 -15.40 -44.39 -18.63
N THR A 72 -15.40 -45.36 -19.54
CA THR A 72 -14.80 -45.32 -20.89
C THR A 72 -15.86 -44.85 -21.92
N SER A 73 -15.64 -44.65 -23.23
CA SER A 73 -14.63 -45.21 -24.16
C SER A 73 -14.50 -44.42 -25.50
N THR A 74 -13.31 -44.51 -26.12
CA THR A 74 -13.04 -44.69 -27.58
C THR A 74 -13.67 -43.78 -28.68
N ASP A 75 -12.77 -42.99 -29.32
CA ASP A 75 -12.39 -43.09 -30.76
C ASP A 75 -12.91 -42.22 -31.94
N HIS A 76 -11.94 -41.95 -32.84
CA HIS A 76 -11.99 -41.79 -34.32
C HIS A 76 -12.37 -40.45 -35.03
N ASN A 77 -11.31 -39.67 -35.33
CA ASN A 77 -10.76 -39.35 -36.68
C ASN A 77 -11.49 -38.51 -37.79
N ILE A 78 -10.70 -37.55 -38.33
CA ILE A 78 -10.54 -37.13 -39.75
C ILE A 78 -11.42 -36.01 -40.39
N SER A 79 -10.71 -35.13 -41.14
CA SER A 79 -11.09 -34.26 -42.29
C SER A 79 -11.63 -32.82 -42.12
N GLN A 80 -10.81 -31.88 -42.62
CA GLN A 80 -11.15 -30.62 -43.33
C GLN A 80 -11.44 -30.94 -44.83
N PRO A 81 -11.88 -30.01 -45.75
CA PRO A 81 -11.88 -28.54 -45.65
C PRO A 81 -13.12 -27.80 -46.21
N SER A 82 -13.06 -26.45 -46.24
CA SER A 82 -13.40 -25.54 -47.38
C SER A 82 -14.21 -24.27 -47.05
N SER A 83 -14.09 -23.26 -47.91
CA SER A 83 -14.89 -22.01 -47.98
C SER A 83 -15.35 -21.81 -49.44
N PRO A 84 -16.36 -20.97 -49.76
CA PRO A 84 -16.00 -19.61 -50.20
C PRO A 84 -17.07 -18.46 -50.11
N SER A 85 -16.56 -17.24 -49.95
CA SER A 85 -16.92 -15.96 -50.63
C SER A 85 -18.35 -15.34 -50.70
N ARG A 86 -18.40 -14.05 -50.30
CA ARG A 86 -18.98 -12.85 -50.98
C ARG A 86 -20.51 -12.67 -51.18
N SER A 87 -20.99 -11.50 -50.72
CA SER A 87 -21.71 -10.49 -51.54
C SER A 87 -21.61 -9.07 -50.92
N ASN A 88 -22.02 -8.01 -51.66
CA ASN A 88 -21.89 -6.57 -51.32
C ASN A 88 -23.20 -5.80 -51.67
N VAL A 89 -23.22 -4.47 -51.43
CA VAL A 89 -23.96 -3.37 -52.15
C VAL A 89 -24.95 -2.50 -51.32
N THR A 90 -24.40 -1.52 -50.59
CA THR A 90 -24.60 -0.02 -50.64
C THR A 90 -25.96 0.71 -50.85
N PHE A 91 -26.00 1.98 -50.37
CA PHE A 91 -26.87 3.15 -50.68
C PHE A 91 -28.21 3.31 -49.91
N ALA A 92 -28.72 4.52 -49.58
CA ALA A 92 -28.24 5.92 -49.73
C ALA A 92 -28.83 6.92 -48.68
N ASP A 93 -28.21 8.09 -48.54
CA ASP A 93 -28.69 9.49 -48.29
C ASP A 93 -29.95 9.77 -47.42
N SER A 94 -29.98 10.82 -46.57
CA SER A 94 -29.99 12.24 -47.00
C SER A 94 -29.99 13.26 -45.81
N ILE A 95 -29.93 14.56 -46.12
CA ILE A 95 -29.60 15.71 -45.23
C ILE A 95 -30.61 16.86 -45.56
N PRO A 96 -31.25 17.56 -44.59
CA PRO A 96 -30.60 18.56 -43.72
C PRO A 96 -31.19 18.73 -42.29
N ASN A 97 -30.78 19.79 -41.57
CA ASN A 97 -31.36 20.27 -40.29
C ASN A 97 -31.35 21.83 -40.25
N SER A 98 -32.28 22.51 -39.58
CA SER A 98 -32.48 23.97 -39.77
C SER A 98 -32.87 24.82 -38.53
N ILE A 99 -31.97 25.77 -38.18
CA ILE A 99 -32.20 27.22 -37.92
C ILE A 99 -33.26 27.70 -36.89
N MET A 100 -32.86 28.69 -36.06
CA MET A 100 -33.65 29.56 -35.13
C MET A 100 -34.24 28.90 -33.84
N SER A 101 -34.39 29.58 -32.68
CA SER A 101 -33.81 30.84 -32.16
C SER A 101 -34.06 31.02 -30.64
N HIS A 102 -33.32 31.96 -30.01
CA HIS A 102 -33.49 32.55 -28.65
C HIS A 102 -34.94 33.01 -28.29
N PRO A 103 -35.32 33.31 -27.00
CA PRO A 103 -34.47 33.96 -25.96
C PRO A 103 -34.71 33.69 -24.44
N ASN A 104 -33.77 34.22 -23.63
CA ASN A 104 -33.84 34.84 -22.28
C ASN A 104 -34.80 34.36 -21.18
N ILE A 105 -34.28 34.31 -19.93
CA ILE A 105 -34.75 35.16 -18.80
C ILE A 105 -33.71 35.23 -17.65
N THR A 106 -33.74 36.33 -16.89
CA THR A 106 -32.91 36.68 -15.71
C THR A 106 -33.39 35.93 -14.43
N ASN A 107 -32.78 35.95 -13.23
CA ASN A 107 -31.66 36.71 -12.61
C ASN A 107 -31.03 35.82 -11.48
N ASN A 108 -30.10 36.15 -10.58
CA ASN A 108 -29.39 37.38 -10.14
C ASN A 108 -28.03 37.00 -9.46
N ARG A 109 -27.32 37.95 -8.84
CA ARG A 109 -26.21 37.73 -7.88
C ARG A 109 -26.53 38.27 -6.48
N THR A 110 -25.72 37.87 -5.49
CA THR A 110 -25.29 38.74 -4.37
C THR A 110 -23.76 38.60 -4.18
N LEU A 111 -23.10 39.66 -3.72
CA LEU A 111 -21.63 39.78 -3.61
C LEU A 111 -21.16 39.74 -2.14
N TYR A 112 -19.87 39.50 -1.93
CA TYR A 112 -19.04 40.15 -0.90
C TYR A 112 -17.61 40.37 -1.43
N GLU A 113 -16.87 41.30 -0.84
CA GLU A 113 -15.77 42.03 -1.49
C GLU A 113 -14.38 41.80 -0.85
N THR A 114 -13.34 42.30 -1.54
CA THR A 114 -11.91 42.27 -1.15
C THR A 114 -11.40 43.66 -0.74
N PRO A 115 -10.27 43.72 -0.01
CA PRO A 115 -9.15 44.64 -0.33
C PRO A 115 -7.90 43.82 -0.75
N GLU A 116 -7.06 44.18 -1.73
CA GLU A 116 -6.24 45.42 -1.93
C GLU A 116 -5.03 45.56 -0.97
N SER A 117 -3.83 46.00 -1.38
CA SER A 117 -3.25 46.26 -2.74
C SER A 117 -1.72 46.57 -2.71
N TYR A 118 -1.07 46.67 -3.89
CA TYR A 118 0.27 47.29 -4.18
C TYR A 118 1.59 46.62 -3.66
N SER A 119 2.77 46.83 -4.27
CA SER A 119 3.21 47.63 -5.45
C SER A 119 4.34 46.95 -6.26
N THR A 120 4.73 47.56 -7.40
CA THR A 120 5.94 47.24 -8.19
C THR A 120 6.76 48.50 -8.50
N THR A 121 8.09 48.40 -8.68
CA THR A 121 8.93 49.49 -9.21
C THR A 121 10.21 48.96 -9.87
N GLN A 122 10.67 49.60 -10.95
CA GLN A 122 11.98 49.40 -11.58
C GLN A 122 12.87 50.63 -11.32
N MET A 123 14.22 50.49 -11.34
CA MET A 123 15.08 51.17 -12.33
C MET A 123 16.61 51.04 -12.10
N ASN A 124 17.32 50.92 -13.23
CA ASN A 124 18.62 51.51 -13.62
C ASN A 124 19.95 51.06 -12.95
N ALA A 125 21.02 51.28 -13.73
CA ALA A 125 22.40 50.81 -13.54
C ALA A 125 23.41 51.98 -13.47
N PHE A 126 24.63 51.70 -13.01
CA PHE A 126 25.97 52.28 -13.33
C PHE A 126 27.00 51.30 -12.68
N GLU A 127 28.03 50.71 -13.30
CA GLU A 127 29.19 51.17 -14.11
C GLU A 127 30.43 51.57 -13.29
N GLY A 128 31.62 51.04 -13.65
CA GLY A 128 32.95 51.58 -13.23
C GLY A 128 33.88 50.71 -12.34
N MET A 129 35.02 50.27 -12.91
CA MET A 129 36.44 50.45 -12.47
C MET A 129 36.89 50.23 -10.99
N ASP A 130 38.12 49.79 -10.62
CA ASP A 130 39.33 49.42 -11.41
C ASP A 130 40.34 48.47 -10.66
N LEU A 131 41.48 48.20 -11.32
CA LEU A 131 42.69 47.37 -11.06
C LEU A 131 43.48 47.49 -9.71
N ILE A 132 44.59 46.70 -9.62
CA ILE A 132 45.83 46.78 -8.76
C ILE A 132 45.90 45.80 -7.53
N THR A 133 46.94 45.00 -7.20
CA THR A 133 48.17 44.45 -7.88
C THR A 133 48.80 43.23 -7.12
N ARG A 134 49.47 42.31 -7.85
CA ARG A 134 50.73 41.53 -7.56
C ARG A 134 50.95 40.74 -6.24
N SER A 135 51.01 39.39 -6.36
CA SER A 135 52.19 38.46 -6.30
C SER A 135 53.41 38.68 -5.36
N PRO A 136 54.29 37.66 -5.08
CA PRO A 136 54.25 36.18 -5.27
C PRO A 136 54.76 35.33 -4.04
N ILE A 137 54.94 34.00 -4.19
CA ILE A 137 56.20 33.23 -3.92
C ILE A 137 56.06 31.73 -4.36
N ASP A 138 57.21 31.11 -4.66
CA ASP A 138 57.50 29.80 -5.31
C ASP A 138 57.08 28.54 -4.50
N GLY A 139 57.08 27.27 -4.98
CA GLY A 139 57.44 26.57 -6.26
C GLY A 139 56.71 25.18 -6.29
N GLU A 140 57.08 24.05 -6.94
CA GLU A 140 58.08 23.53 -7.91
C GLU A 140 57.60 22.09 -8.35
N ALA A 141 57.99 21.37 -9.43
CA ALA A 141 58.59 21.73 -10.73
C ALA A 141 58.58 20.60 -11.83
N MET A 142 58.43 19.29 -11.52
CA MET A 142 58.57 18.18 -12.51
C MET A 142 57.28 17.90 -13.32
N GLY A 143 57.23 17.55 -14.62
CA GLY A 143 58.26 17.21 -15.62
C GLY A 143 58.24 15.71 -15.97
N MET A 144 57.94 15.19 -17.17
CA MET A 144 57.60 15.74 -18.51
C MET A 144 56.40 14.91 -19.10
N LYS A 145 55.91 14.96 -20.35
CA LYS A 145 56.45 15.37 -21.68
C LYS A 145 55.29 15.58 -22.68
N LYS A 146 55.39 16.56 -23.59
CA LYS A 146 54.40 16.77 -24.67
C LYS A 146 54.76 15.98 -25.94
N VAL A 147 53.74 15.54 -26.68
CA VAL A 147 53.73 15.55 -28.15
C VAL A 147 52.39 16.13 -28.60
N ALA A 148 52.40 17.12 -29.50
CA ALA A 148 51.21 17.67 -30.13
C ALA A 148 51.57 18.18 -31.52
N THR A 149 50.74 17.88 -32.52
CA THR A 149 50.91 18.33 -33.90
C THR A 149 49.61 18.96 -34.40
N SER A 150 49.63 20.27 -34.61
CA SER A 150 48.50 21.09 -35.04
C SER A 150 48.44 21.25 -36.56
N VAL A 151 47.24 21.19 -37.15
CA VAL A 151 46.97 21.65 -38.53
C VAL A 151 45.67 22.48 -38.56
N TRP A 152 45.59 23.41 -39.50
CA TRP A 152 44.59 24.49 -39.58
C TRP A 152 43.28 24.14 -40.33
N TYR A 153 42.25 24.97 -40.13
CA TYR A 153 41.02 25.04 -40.94
C TYR A 153 41.26 25.57 -42.36
N PRO A 154 40.34 25.24 -43.30
CA PRO A 154 39.68 26.29 -44.08
C PRO A 154 38.16 26.10 -44.34
N ARG A 155 37.52 27.16 -44.87
CA ARG A 155 36.18 27.29 -45.49
C ARG A 155 36.30 28.34 -46.62
N PRO A 156 35.34 28.52 -47.56
CA PRO A 156 34.21 27.69 -48.01
C PRO A 156 34.33 27.41 -49.55
N PRO A 157 33.23 27.16 -50.30
CA PRO A 157 32.53 28.27 -50.99
C PRO A 157 30.98 28.16 -50.99
N ARG A 158 30.29 29.05 -51.73
CA ARG A 158 28.81 29.18 -51.84
C ARG A 158 28.31 29.18 -53.29
N ASN A 159 26.98 28.99 -53.44
CA ASN A 159 26.09 29.32 -54.58
C ASN A 159 26.08 28.43 -55.84
N LYS A 160 24.89 27.89 -56.17
CA LYS A 160 24.03 28.50 -57.20
C LYS A 160 22.52 28.14 -57.04
N SER A 161 21.70 29.06 -57.55
CA SER A 161 20.23 29.17 -57.65
C SER A 161 19.65 28.35 -58.83
N LEU A 162 18.34 28.18 -59.15
CA LEU A 162 16.94 28.51 -58.69
C LEU A 162 15.98 27.69 -59.66
N PRO A 163 14.64 27.89 -59.81
CA PRO A 163 13.58 28.52 -59.00
C PRO A 163 12.31 27.64 -58.78
N LEU A 164 11.35 28.14 -57.98
CA LEU A 164 9.90 27.93 -58.18
C LEU A 164 9.12 29.26 -57.96
N PRO A 165 7.95 29.47 -58.60
CA PRO A 165 7.22 30.75 -58.61
C PRO A 165 6.24 30.95 -57.41
N PRO A 166 5.67 32.16 -57.21
CA PRO A 166 5.10 32.60 -55.91
C PRO A 166 3.56 32.67 -55.86
N ILE A 167 3.02 32.85 -54.63
CA ILE A 167 1.69 33.43 -54.32
C ILE A 167 1.69 33.95 -52.84
N PRO A 168 0.84 34.92 -52.43
CA PRO A 168 1.25 35.93 -51.43
C PRO A 168 0.65 35.83 -50.01
N ILE A 169 1.17 36.70 -49.14
CA ILE A 169 0.73 37.13 -47.79
C ILE A 169 -0.12 38.43 -47.88
N PRO A 170 -0.76 38.93 -46.79
CA PRO A 170 -1.07 38.35 -45.47
C PRO A 170 -2.54 38.55 -45.01
N GLU A 171 -2.92 37.99 -43.86
CA GLU A 171 -3.62 38.72 -42.78
C GLU A 171 -3.52 37.94 -41.44
N ALA A 172 -3.94 38.54 -40.32
CA ALA A 172 -3.75 37.99 -38.96
C ALA A 172 -5.01 38.20 -38.09
N VAL A 173 -5.15 37.45 -36.97
CA VAL A 173 -5.74 37.90 -35.68
C VAL A 173 -5.78 36.76 -34.62
N ASN A 174 -5.26 37.06 -33.43
CA ASN A 174 -5.55 36.62 -32.04
C ASN A 174 -6.03 35.20 -31.61
N ASN A 175 -5.42 34.78 -30.48
CA ASN A 175 -6.00 34.16 -29.27
C ASN A 175 -6.59 32.73 -29.24
N GLY A 176 -5.94 31.87 -28.41
CA GLY A 176 -6.51 31.48 -27.10
C GLY A 176 -7.16 30.09 -26.94
N ALA A 177 -7.08 29.57 -25.69
CA ALA A 177 -7.62 28.29 -25.19
C ALA A 177 -7.05 27.00 -25.86
N GLU A 178 -6.67 25.93 -25.15
CA GLU A 178 -7.31 25.15 -24.07
C GLU A 178 -8.51 24.29 -24.51
N MET A 179 -8.25 23.02 -24.80
CA MET A 179 -9.15 21.87 -24.57
C MET A 179 -8.27 20.73 -24.03
N ALA A 180 -8.56 20.06 -22.91
CA ALA A 180 -9.80 19.43 -22.45
C ALA A 180 -10.14 18.14 -23.24
N TYR A 181 -9.56 17.02 -22.83
CA TYR A 181 -9.98 15.68 -23.27
C TYR A 181 -11.16 15.18 -22.42
N ALA A 182 -12.23 14.76 -23.08
CA ALA A 182 -13.43 14.22 -22.42
C ALA A 182 -13.32 12.70 -22.23
N ALA A 183 -13.69 12.22 -21.04
CA ALA A 183 -13.90 10.80 -20.77
C ALA A 183 -15.37 10.43 -21.01
N GLY A 184 -15.63 9.50 -21.93
CA GLY A 184 -16.98 9.00 -22.22
C GLY A 184 -17.31 7.78 -21.35
N GLY A 185 -18.00 7.99 -20.24
CA GLY A 185 -18.63 6.92 -19.44
C GLY A 185 -20.11 6.80 -19.76
N SER A 186 -20.60 5.60 -20.08
CA SER A 186 -22.00 5.33 -20.39
C SER A 186 -22.72 4.62 -19.24
N GLU A 187 -23.67 5.30 -18.59
CA GLU A 187 -24.69 4.65 -17.77
C GLU A 187 -26.04 4.61 -18.49
N LEU A 188 -26.78 3.51 -18.31
CA LEU A 188 -28.11 3.32 -18.90
C LEU A 188 -29.20 3.76 -17.91
N SER A 189 -30.15 4.54 -18.42
CA SER A 189 -31.28 5.05 -17.64
C SER A 189 -32.51 4.14 -17.75
N TYR A 190 -33.11 3.80 -16.60
CA TYR A 190 -34.55 3.67 -16.44
C TYR A 190 -34.93 4.29 -15.08
N GLY A 191 -36.00 5.06 -14.94
CA GLY A 191 -37.06 5.34 -15.90
C GLY A 191 -38.41 5.17 -15.21
N ALA A 192 -38.84 6.19 -14.46
CA ALA A 192 -40.10 6.19 -13.74
C ALA A 192 -41.03 7.25 -14.33
N ASP A 193 -42.28 6.86 -14.63
CA ASP A 193 -43.38 7.80 -14.83
C ASP A 193 -44.74 7.13 -14.56
N THR A 194 -45.79 7.94 -14.40
CA THR A 194 -47.11 7.54 -13.88
C THR A 194 -48.24 7.62 -14.91
N GLU A 195 -49.33 6.86 -14.72
CA GLU A 195 -50.74 7.31 -14.76
C GLU A 195 -51.73 6.11 -14.56
N ALA A 196 -53.05 6.33 -14.64
CA ALA A 196 -54.05 5.54 -13.89
C ALA A 196 -55.32 5.06 -14.63
N SER A 197 -56.12 4.24 -13.92
CA SER A 197 -57.49 3.75 -14.22
C SER A 197 -57.60 2.57 -15.22
N ARG A 198 -58.54 1.60 -15.10
CA ARG A 198 -59.94 1.62 -14.57
C ARG A 198 -60.37 0.31 -13.86
N PHE A 199 -61.59 0.32 -13.28
CA PHE A 199 -62.41 -0.85 -12.85
C PHE A 199 -62.86 -1.71 -14.07
N THR A 200 -63.47 -2.91 -14.00
CA THR A 200 -64.12 -3.77 -12.96
C THR A 200 -63.52 -5.21 -13.00
N GLU A 201 -63.79 -6.20 -12.13
CA GLU A 201 -65.07 -6.81 -11.67
C GLU A 201 -64.86 -7.71 -10.43
N ALA A 202 -65.84 -8.54 -10.02
CA ALA A 202 -65.90 -9.15 -8.67
C ALA A 202 -66.09 -10.69 -8.63
N SER A 203 -65.65 -11.36 -7.54
CA SER A 203 -66.54 -12.19 -6.69
C SER A 203 -65.88 -12.97 -5.52
N ARG A 204 -66.62 -13.01 -4.41
CA ARG A 204 -66.93 -14.13 -3.47
C ARG A 204 -65.92 -14.81 -2.51
N ASP A 205 -66.55 -15.16 -1.38
CA ASP A 205 -66.44 -16.32 -0.48
C ASP A 205 -65.20 -16.56 0.41
N SER A 206 -65.43 -16.40 1.71
CA SER A 206 -64.85 -17.25 2.77
C SER A 206 -65.93 -17.56 3.85
N LYS A 207 -65.93 -18.78 4.39
CA LYS A 207 -66.86 -19.28 5.43
C LYS A 207 -66.11 -20.14 6.47
N VAL A 208 -66.74 -20.30 7.65
CA VAL A 208 -66.37 -21.16 8.80
C VAL A 208 -65.16 -20.65 9.63
N GLY A 209 -65.20 -20.55 10.97
CA GLY A 209 -66.34 -20.55 11.92
C GLY A 209 -66.30 -21.61 13.04
N PHE A 210 -66.88 -21.25 14.19
CA PHE A 210 -67.06 -22.05 15.43
C PHE A 210 -65.76 -22.39 16.21
N ASN A 211 -65.78 -22.65 17.53
CA ASN A 211 -66.89 -22.63 18.49
C ASN A 211 -66.50 -21.99 19.84
N SER A 212 -67.49 -21.68 20.68
CA SER A 212 -67.36 -21.40 22.12
C SER A 212 -67.86 -22.59 22.96
N ASP A 213 -67.36 -22.76 24.18
CA ASP A 213 -68.13 -23.41 25.26
C ASP A 213 -67.61 -23.00 26.66
N ALA A 214 -68.43 -23.22 27.69
CA ALA A 214 -68.17 -22.83 29.08
C ALA A 214 -68.72 -23.86 30.08
N SER A 215 -68.20 -23.85 31.32
CA SER A 215 -68.72 -24.65 32.43
C SER A 215 -68.49 -23.98 33.79
N GLU A 216 -69.40 -24.24 34.74
CA GLU A 216 -69.44 -23.64 36.09
C GLU A 216 -69.21 -24.68 37.22
N LEU A 217 -69.17 -24.17 38.46
CA LEU A 217 -69.17 -24.88 39.75
C LEU A 217 -67.81 -25.54 40.15
N THR A 218 -67.41 -25.62 41.43
CA THR A 218 -68.19 -25.50 42.68
C THR A 218 -67.42 -24.73 43.78
N LEU A 219 -68.14 -24.24 44.81
CA LEU A 219 -67.59 -23.59 46.01
C LEU A 219 -66.89 -24.55 46.99
N VAL A 220 -65.74 -24.13 47.55
CA VAL A 220 -65.23 -24.57 48.86
C VAL A 220 -64.56 -23.38 49.57
N GLN A 221 -64.84 -23.18 50.87
CA GLN A 221 -64.11 -22.24 51.73
C GLN A 221 -63.05 -23.00 52.55
N ASN A 222 -61.79 -22.54 52.59
CA ASN A 222 -61.30 -21.78 53.76
C ASN A 222 -59.87 -21.23 53.65
N SER A 223 -59.61 -20.19 54.45
CA SER A 223 -58.33 -19.67 54.97
C SER A 223 -56.98 -20.13 54.35
N GLN A 224 -56.27 -19.19 53.71
CA GLN A 224 -55.05 -18.58 54.28
C GLN A 224 -54.64 -17.31 53.48
N ARG A 225 -53.69 -16.52 54.02
CA ARG A 225 -53.28 -15.23 53.43
C ARG A 225 -52.25 -15.42 52.31
N PRO A 226 -52.42 -14.83 51.10
CA PRO A 226 -51.42 -14.92 50.04
C PRO A 226 -50.22 -13.99 50.32
N THR A 227 -49.01 -14.55 50.23
CA THR A 227 -47.75 -13.78 50.30
C THR A 227 -47.43 -13.23 48.91
N VAL A 228 -47.22 -11.92 48.79
CA VAL A 228 -46.89 -11.28 47.49
C VAL A 228 -45.38 -11.23 47.29
N HIS A 229 -44.90 -11.78 46.18
CA HIS A 229 -43.49 -11.69 45.79
C HIS A 229 -43.13 -10.29 45.27
N LEU A 230 -42.05 -9.71 45.78
CA LEU A 230 -41.43 -8.49 45.24
C LEU A 230 -40.40 -8.84 44.16
N SER A 231 -40.40 -8.08 43.06
CA SER A 231 -39.41 -8.22 41.99
C SER A 231 -38.07 -7.55 42.34
N THR A 232 -37.01 -7.93 41.62
CA THR A 232 -35.60 -7.67 41.97
C THR A 232 -35.25 -6.19 42.12
N PHE A 233 -35.98 -5.28 41.48
CA PHE A 233 -35.72 -3.84 41.51
C PHE A 233 -35.78 -3.26 42.94
N SER A 234 -36.64 -3.80 43.81
CA SER A 234 -36.76 -3.38 45.21
C SER A 234 -35.57 -3.78 46.11
N LYS A 235 -34.57 -4.52 45.60
CA LYS A 235 -33.39 -4.96 46.38
C LYS A 235 -32.11 -4.17 46.12
N ALA A 236 -32.07 -3.29 45.11
CA ALA A 236 -30.86 -2.55 44.75
C ALA A 236 -30.63 -1.27 45.59
N VAL A 237 -31.69 -0.60 46.03
CA VAL A 237 -31.62 0.71 46.72
C VAL A 237 -31.11 0.61 48.17
N ALA A 238 -31.06 -0.60 48.74
CA ALA A 238 -30.78 -0.84 50.16
C ALA A 238 -29.29 -1.13 50.50
N ARG A 239 -28.33 -0.46 49.85
CA ARG A 239 -26.88 -0.66 50.09
C ARG A 239 -26.01 0.62 50.15
N LEU A 240 -26.60 1.80 50.39
CA LEU A 240 -25.84 3.07 50.48
C LEU A 240 -26.24 4.00 51.66
N THR A 241 -26.43 3.43 52.85
CA THR A 241 -26.34 4.18 54.13
C THR A 241 -25.80 3.27 55.24
N SER A 242 -24.85 3.78 56.04
CA SER A 242 -24.16 3.03 57.10
C SER A 242 -24.41 3.65 58.49
N THR A 243 -25.67 3.71 58.90
CA THR A 243 -26.09 4.19 60.24
C THR A 243 -27.18 3.28 60.81
N PRO A 244 -27.12 2.88 62.09
CA PRO A 244 -28.20 2.13 62.73
C PRO A 244 -29.45 3.00 62.93
N LEU A 245 -30.63 2.41 62.75
CA LEU A 245 -31.89 3.00 63.22
C LEU A 245 -32.14 2.59 64.68
N PRO A 246 -32.73 3.47 65.52
CA PRO A 246 -33.04 3.15 66.92
C PRO A 246 -34.27 2.21 67.04
N PRO A 247 -34.49 1.60 68.22
CA PRO A 247 -35.66 0.74 68.49
C PRO A 247 -37.00 1.45 68.35
N LEU A 248 -38.07 0.68 68.09
CA LEU A 248 -39.37 1.20 67.64
C LEU A 248 -40.40 1.45 68.77
N ASP A 249 -39.95 1.43 70.03
CA ASP A 249 -40.79 1.42 71.23
C ASP A 249 -40.76 2.73 72.04
N ASP A 250 -40.67 3.88 71.37
CA ASP A 250 -40.77 5.22 71.99
C ASP A 250 -42.24 5.72 72.06
N PRO A 251 -42.80 5.96 73.27
CA PRO A 251 -44.14 6.52 73.43
C PRO A 251 -44.36 7.89 72.76
N GLU A 252 -43.32 8.74 72.64
CA GLU A 252 -43.44 10.04 71.96
C GLU A 252 -43.71 9.87 70.46
N PHE A 253 -43.20 8.80 69.85
CA PHE A 253 -43.42 8.52 68.43
C PHE A 253 -44.89 8.17 68.13
N GLN A 254 -45.52 7.37 69.01
CA GLN A 254 -46.95 7.05 68.92
C GLN A 254 -47.83 8.31 69.06
N ALA A 255 -47.53 9.19 70.02
CA ALA A 255 -48.25 10.45 70.21
C ALA A 255 -48.14 11.37 68.97
N ARG A 256 -46.93 11.52 68.42
CA ARG A 256 -46.67 12.34 67.22
C ARG A 256 -47.31 11.75 65.95
N ALA A 257 -47.48 10.42 65.88
CA ALA A 257 -48.21 9.77 64.79
C ALA A 257 -49.72 10.07 64.84
N GLN A 258 -50.36 9.93 66.00
CA GLN A 258 -51.81 10.16 66.15
C GLN A 258 -52.18 11.64 65.92
N ALA A 259 -51.37 12.59 66.40
CA ALA A 259 -51.61 14.02 66.24
C ALA A 259 -51.70 14.49 64.77
N ARG A 260 -51.07 13.78 63.81
CA ARG A 260 -51.10 14.13 62.38
C ARG A 260 -52.32 13.62 61.61
N VAL A 261 -53.13 12.72 62.18
CA VAL A 261 -54.30 12.15 61.50
C VAL A 261 -55.53 13.07 61.57
N LEU A 262 -55.72 13.79 62.69
CA LEU A 262 -56.94 14.57 62.95
C LEU A 262 -57.01 15.92 62.22
N LEU A 263 -55.90 16.44 61.69
CA LEU A 263 -55.82 17.78 61.09
C LEU A 263 -56.24 17.87 59.60
N LYS A 264 -56.86 16.82 59.02
CA LYS A 264 -57.08 16.72 57.56
C LYS A 264 -58.51 16.47 57.08
N TYR A 265 -59.52 16.67 57.93
CA TYR A 265 -60.95 16.53 57.57
C TYR A 265 -61.78 17.82 57.56
N GLY A 266 -61.12 18.99 57.51
CA GLY A 266 -61.77 20.30 57.35
C GLY A 266 -62.18 20.69 55.92
N GLY A 267 -62.50 19.72 55.04
CA GLY A 267 -62.74 19.97 53.62
C GLY A 267 -64.04 19.34 53.10
N LYS A 268 -64.91 20.16 52.49
CA LYS A 268 -66.16 19.71 51.82
C LYS A 268 -65.88 18.55 50.85
N PRO A 269 -66.78 17.56 50.70
CA PRO A 269 -66.58 16.43 49.80
C PRO A 269 -66.33 16.93 48.37
N LYS A 270 -65.14 16.61 47.83
CA LYS A 270 -64.76 17.00 46.48
C LYS A 270 -65.69 16.30 45.49
N ASN A 271 -66.49 17.09 44.76
CA ASN A 271 -67.45 16.60 43.76
C ASN A 271 -66.82 15.46 42.92
N PRO A 272 -67.41 14.25 42.89
CA PRO A 272 -66.84 13.11 42.17
C PRO A 272 -66.53 13.41 40.70
N ARG A 273 -67.35 14.23 40.03
CA ARG A 273 -67.10 14.70 38.65
C ARG A 273 -65.83 15.54 38.56
N ALA A 274 -65.57 16.43 39.53
CA ALA A 274 -64.36 17.26 39.56
C ALA A 274 -63.09 16.45 39.91
N VAL A 275 -63.20 15.38 40.70
CA VAL A 275 -62.08 14.46 40.94
C VAL A 275 -61.79 13.61 39.71
N CYS A 276 -62.84 13.14 39.02
CA CYS A 276 -62.74 12.43 37.74
C CYS A 276 -62.07 13.32 36.68
N ILE A 277 -62.61 14.50 36.40
CA ILE A 277 -62.07 15.47 35.44
C ILE A 277 -60.58 15.78 35.71
N ARG A 278 -60.19 16.00 36.97
CA ARG A 278 -58.77 16.22 37.32
C ARG A 278 -57.88 15.01 37.05
N ARG A 279 -58.37 13.77 37.26
CA ARG A 279 -57.64 12.54 36.92
C ARG A 279 -57.54 12.34 35.41
N THR A 280 -58.62 12.57 34.66
CA THR A 280 -58.63 12.50 33.19
C THR A 280 -57.71 13.54 32.57
N LEU A 281 -57.70 14.78 33.06
CA LEU A 281 -56.77 15.82 32.62
C LEU A 281 -55.31 15.46 32.94
N LEU A 282 -55.02 14.93 34.14
CA LEU A 282 -53.67 14.49 34.49
C LEU A 282 -53.21 13.31 33.61
N ALA A 283 -54.10 12.36 33.33
CA ALA A 283 -53.84 11.24 32.43
C ALA A 283 -53.63 11.68 30.97
N LEU A 284 -54.38 12.68 30.49
CA LEU A 284 -54.16 13.30 29.18
C LEU A 284 -52.80 14.00 29.10
N VAL A 285 -52.42 14.78 30.12
CA VAL A 285 -51.11 15.44 30.16
C VAL A 285 -49.97 14.42 30.21
N LEU A 286 -50.09 13.36 31.03
CA LEU A 286 -49.13 12.25 31.05
C LEU A 286 -49.07 11.53 29.69
N GLY A 287 -50.22 11.27 29.06
CA GLY A 287 -50.29 10.68 27.73
C GLY A 287 -49.61 11.52 26.66
N VAL A 288 -49.80 12.84 26.67
CA VAL A 288 -49.12 13.78 25.76
C VAL A 288 -47.61 13.83 26.03
N VAL A 289 -47.17 13.82 27.29
CA VAL A 289 -45.73 13.77 27.64
C VAL A 289 -45.07 12.47 27.20
N VAL A 290 -45.72 11.32 27.42
CA VAL A 290 -45.23 10.01 26.95
C VAL A 290 -45.22 9.95 25.43
N LEU A 291 -46.28 10.41 24.76
CA LEU A 291 -46.35 10.44 23.29
C LEU A 291 -45.29 11.36 22.69
N ALA A 292 -45.06 12.54 23.26
CA ALA A 292 -43.99 13.44 22.85
C ALA A 292 -42.60 12.83 23.06
N GLY A 293 -42.39 12.10 24.17
CA GLY A 293 -41.16 11.34 24.43
C GLY A 293 -40.93 10.21 23.41
N VAL A 294 -41.97 9.47 23.05
CA VAL A 294 -41.91 8.42 22.01
C VAL A 294 -41.67 9.03 20.62
N ILE A 295 -42.31 10.15 20.29
CA ILE A 295 -42.09 10.88 19.03
C ILE A 295 -40.64 11.39 18.97
N LEU A 296 -40.09 11.96 20.05
CA LEU A 296 -38.69 12.36 20.13
C LEU A 296 -37.73 11.18 19.96
N LEU A 297 -38.03 10.04 20.59
CA LEU A 297 -37.23 8.81 20.45
C LEU A 297 -37.24 8.30 19.00
N VAL A 298 -38.41 8.23 18.37
CA VAL A 298 -38.56 7.83 16.97
C VAL A 298 -37.85 8.80 16.05
N LEU A 299 -37.98 10.12 16.25
CA LEU A 299 -37.29 11.14 15.46
C LEU A 299 -35.77 11.10 15.64
N TYR A 300 -35.26 10.80 16.84
CA TYR A 300 -33.82 10.63 17.08
C TYR A 300 -33.25 9.44 16.27
N PHE A 301 -33.97 8.31 16.24
CA PHE A 301 -33.53 7.15 15.44
C PHE A 301 -33.80 7.30 13.94
N THR A 302 -34.87 7.95 13.51
CA THR A 302 -35.26 8.04 12.08
C THR A 302 -34.75 9.29 11.34
N ASN A 303 -34.46 10.39 12.03
CA ASN A 303 -34.11 11.67 11.40
C ASN A 303 -32.69 12.13 11.80
N ALA A 304 -31.77 12.08 10.85
CA ALA A 304 -30.37 12.45 11.04
C ALA A 304 -30.17 13.91 11.50
N LYS A 305 -31.03 14.86 11.11
CA LYS A 305 -30.94 16.27 11.53
C LYS A 305 -31.33 16.44 13.00
N VAL A 306 -32.37 15.74 13.45
CA VAL A 306 -32.79 15.72 14.88
C VAL A 306 -31.72 15.04 15.74
N ARG A 307 -31.14 13.93 15.27
CA ARG A 307 -30.04 13.24 15.94
C ARG A 307 -28.81 14.14 16.12
N SER A 308 -28.41 14.84 15.07
CA SER A 308 -27.29 15.80 15.07
C SER A 308 -27.53 17.00 16.01
N ALA A 309 -28.76 17.55 16.02
CA ALA A 309 -29.11 18.68 16.87
C ALA A 309 -29.18 18.37 18.38
N LEU A 310 -29.41 17.10 18.75
CA LEU A 310 -29.53 16.66 20.15
C LEU A 310 -28.28 15.94 20.68
N GLY A 311 -27.52 15.27 19.82
CA GLY A 311 -26.26 14.60 20.14
C GLY A 311 -25.05 15.38 19.65
N GLY A 312 -24.68 16.45 20.36
CA GLY A 312 -23.59 17.36 19.99
C GLY A 312 -22.29 16.63 19.63
N THR A 313 -21.94 16.68 18.34
CA THR A 313 -20.74 16.10 17.71
C THR A 313 -20.38 14.65 18.11
N TYR A 314 -21.35 13.84 18.50
CA TYR A 314 -21.12 12.41 18.76
C TYR A 314 -21.38 11.59 17.49
N ALA A 315 -20.44 11.66 16.54
CA ALA A 315 -20.32 10.61 15.54
C ALA A 315 -20.06 9.29 16.29
N PRO A 316 -20.83 8.20 16.04
CA PRO A 316 -20.57 6.94 16.71
C PRO A 316 -19.22 6.42 16.23
N TYR A 317 -18.21 6.41 17.11
CA TYR A 317 -16.94 5.75 16.85
C TYR A 317 -17.23 4.32 16.37
N PHE A 318 -16.92 4.01 15.11
CA PHE A 318 -17.00 2.65 14.62
C PHE A 318 -15.88 1.87 15.32
N ASN A 319 -16.24 1.20 16.42
CA ASN A 319 -15.33 0.42 17.25
C ASN A 319 -15.12 -0.96 16.61
N ALA A 320 -14.17 -1.02 15.68
CA ALA A 320 -13.76 -2.27 15.06
C ALA A 320 -12.89 -3.05 16.06
N THR A 321 -13.48 -4.06 16.72
CA THR A 321 -12.68 -5.07 17.41
C THR A 321 -11.93 -5.88 16.36
N VAL A 322 -10.61 -5.99 16.50
CA VAL A 322 -9.74 -6.78 15.63
C VAL A 322 -8.97 -7.76 16.50
N THR A 323 -9.34 -9.03 16.44
CA THR A 323 -8.68 -10.11 17.17
C THR A 323 -7.46 -10.58 16.39
N LEU A 324 -6.31 -10.70 17.05
CA LEU A 324 -5.18 -11.39 16.46
C LEU A 324 -5.36 -12.91 16.60
N LEU A 325 -5.28 -13.60 15.47
CA LEU A 325 -5.38 -15.06 15.37
C LEU A 325 -4.02 -15.69 15.71
N ASP A 326 -3.99 -16.95 16.17
CA ASP A 326 -2.75 -17.68 16.43
C ASP A 326 -2.12 -18.25 15.14
N SER A 327 -1.91 -17.38 14.16
CA SER A 327 -1.32 -17.67 12.86
C SER A 327 -0.79 -16.40 12.20
N ASN A 328 0.02 -16.55 11.16
CA ASN A 328 0.61 -15.45 10.41
C ASN A 328 0.08 -15.41 8.97
N PHE A 329 -0.13 -14.23 8.41
CA PHE A 329 -0.21 -14.04 6.95
C PHE A 329 1.16 -14.26 6.31
N VAL A 330 2.24 -13.79 6.97
CA VAL A 330 3.63 -13.96 6.53
C VAL A 330 4.52 -14.20 7.75
N ASN A 331 5.34 -15.25 7.74
CA ASN A 331 6.31 -15.51 8.82
C ASN A 331 7.50 -14.55 8.73
N GLY A 332 8.14 -14.22 9.85
CA GLY A 332 9.28 -13.30 9.89
C GLY A 332 10.50 -13.77 9.09
N THR A 333 10.63 -15.06 8.79
CA THR A 333 11.65 -15.61 7.87
C THR A 333 11.41 -15.24 6.41
N ASP A 334 10.17 -14.97 6.05
CA ASP A 334 9.72 -14.75 4.68
C ASP A 334 9.48 -13.25 4.41
N TRP A 335 9.20 -12.46 5.46
CA TRP A 335 8.90 -11.03 5.33
C TRP A 335 10.16 -10.18 5.10
N LEU A 336 10.25 -9.58 3.92
CA LEU A 336 11.38 -8.77 3.45
C LEU A 336 11.11 -7.26 3.53
N GLY A 337 9.91 -6.85 3.96
CA GLY A 337 9.53 -5.46 4.12
C GLY A 337 9.16 -4.77 2.80
N PHE A 338 9.65 -3.54 2.64
CA PHE A 338 9.17 -2.60 1.63
C PHE A 338 10.30 -2.12 0.71
N GLY A 339 9.98 -1.79 -0.53
CA GLY A 339 10.99 -1.41 -1.53
C GLY A 339 10.60 -0.31 -2.51
N THR A 340 11.54 -0.05 -3.42
CA THR A 340 11.39 0.81 -4.59
C THR A 340 12.05 0.18 -5.81
N SER A 341 11.57 0.48 -7.02
CA SER A 341 12.41 0.35 -8.22
C SER A 341 13.50 1.42 -8.23
N LEU A 342 14.61 1.09 -8.89
CA LEU A 342 15.69 2.01 -9.22
C LEU A 342 15.52 2.64 -10.62
N SER A 343 14.59 2.13 -11.44
CA SER A 343 14.07 2.89 -12.60
C SER A 343 13.48 4.22 -12.13
N TRP A 344 13.77 5.37 -12.75
CA TRP A 344 15.06 5.71 -13.39
C TRP A 344 15.84 6.76 -12.59
N TRP A 345 15.23 7.30 -11.55
CA TRP A 345 15.81 8.30 -10.66
C TRP A 345 17.17 7.87 -10.10
N ALA A 346 17.37 6.58 -9.82
CA ALA A 346 18.61 6.06 -9.26
C ALA A 346 19.80 6.26 -10.20
N ARG A 347 19.56 6.21 -11.52
CA ARG A 347 20.54 6.57 -12.53
C ARG A 347 20.84 8.07 -12.47
N PHE A 348 19.82 8.91 -12.56
CA PHE A 348 19.97 10.38 -12.48
C PHE A 348 20.77 10.82 -11.24
N VAL A 349 20.40 10.38 -10.05
CA VAL A 349 21.06 10.83 -8.81
C VAL A 349 22.47 10.24 -8.66
N GLY A 350 22.70 9.04 -9.17
CA GLY A 350 24.02 8.41 -9.19
C GLY A 350 24.98 9.01 -10.23
N GLU A 351 24.48 9.43 -11.40
CA GLU A 351 25.28 10.16 -12.41
C GLU A 351 25.58 11.60 -11.98
N THR A 352 24.62 12.30 -11.37
CA THR A 352 24.72 13.76 -11.13
C THR A 352 25.07 14.19 -9.71
N MET A 353 24.91 13.33 -8.70
CA MET A 353 25.10 13.71 -7.29
C MET A 353 25.93 12.71 -6.45
N ASN A 354 26.32 11.54 -6.96
CA ASN A 354 27.09 10.57 -6.16
C ASN A 354 28.35 11.20 -5.52
N GLY A 355 28.56 10.92 -4.23
CA GLY A 355 29.64 11.51 -3.43
C GLY A 355 29.36 12.91 -2.86
N THR A 356 28.20 13.52 -3.15
CA THR A 356 27.75 14.76 -2.49
C THR A 356 26.96 14.50 -1.21
N SER A 357 26.85 15.50 -0.34
CA SER A 357 26.00 15.43 0.85
C SER A 357 24.50 15.39 0.49
N GLN A 358 24.10 16.00 -0.63
CA GLN A 358 22.75 15.93 -1.19
C GLN A 358 22.36 14.49 -1.55
N PHE A 359 23.26 13.74 -2.18
CA PHE A 359 23.04 12.32 -2.49
C PHE A 359 22.95 11.48 -1.21
N GLU A 360 23.88 11.61 -0.27
CA GLU A 360 23.80 10.82 0.98
C GLU A 360 22.56 11.18 1.81
N ALA A 361 22.09 12.44 1.79
CA ALA A 361 20.83 12.86 2.42
C ALA A 361 19.57 12.29 1.73
N LEU A 362 19.57 12.17 0.40
CA LEU A 362 18.51 11.46 -0.32
C LEU A 362 18.53 9.95 -0.01
N MET A 363 19.71 9.33 -0.03
CA MET A 363 19.85 7.91 0.27
C MET A 363 19.46 7.59 1.72
N ASP A 364 19.72 8.52 2.66
CA ASP A 364 19.20 8.48 4.01
C ASP A 364 17.65 8.56 4.05
N SER A 365 17.06 9.52 3.33
CA SER A 365 15.60 9.70 3.23
C SER A 365 14.87 8.45 2.69
N VAL A 366 15.49 7.73 1.75
CA VAL A 366 14.88 6.53 1.13
C VAL A 366 15.20 5.24 1.92
N PHE A 367 16.44 5.05 2.39
CA PHE A 367 16.90 3.75 2.88
C PHE A 367 17.36 3.71 4.35
N ASP A 368 17.66 4.83 5.01
CA ASP A 368 18.03 4.81 6.44
C ASP A 368 16.77 4.78 7.31
N VAL A 369 16.58 3.70 8.08
CA VAL A 369 15.39 3.49 8.92
C VAL A 369 15.22 4.54 10.03
N ASN A 370 16.29 5.22 10.44
CA ASN A 370 16.20 6.28 11.45
C ASN A 370 15.75 7.59 10.81
N LYS A 371 16.37 7.96 9.68
CA LYS A 371 16.21 9.27 9.02
C LYS A 371 15.06 9.34 8.01
N GLY A 372 14.64 8.21 7.47
CA GLY A 372 13.74 8.12 6.32
C GLY A 372 12.74 6.97 6.39
N LEU A 373 12.33 6.48 5.22
CA LEU A 373 11.44 5.32 5.04
C LEU A 373 12.08 4.02 5.55
N GLY A 374 13.41 3.89 5.39
CA GLY A 374 14.12 2.67 5.73
C GLY A 374 13.89 1.51 4.78
N LEU A 375 13.64 1.75 3.47
CA LEU A 375 13.30 0.70 2.51
C LEU A 375 14.37 -0.42 2.51
N THR A 376 13.91 -1.67 2.40
CA THR A 376 14.70 -2.90 2.58
C THR A 376 14.80 -3.75 1.31
N VAL A 377 14.01 -3.44 0.29
CA VAL A 377 14.01 -4.13 -1.01
C VAL A 377 14.28 -3.15 -2.14
N VAL A 378 15.03 -3.55 -3.17
CA VAL A 378 15.17 -2.79 -4.42
C VAL A 378 15.06 -3.67 -5.66
N ARG A 379 14.41 -3.16 -6.70
CA ARG A 379 14.45 -3.74 -8.07
C ARG A 379 15.43 -2.92 -8.91
N TYR A 380 16.46 -3.57 -9.46
CA TYR A 380 17.50 -2.96 -10.30
C TYR A 380 17.24 -3.29 -11.78
N ASN A 381 16.98 -2.28 -12.60
CA ASN A 381 16.64 -2.45 -14.02
C ASN A 381 17.92 -2.57 -14.85
N ILE A 382 18.21 -3.75 -15.41
CA ILE A 382 19.29 -3.87 -16.38
C ILE A 382 18.79 -3.39 -17.76
N GLY A 383 19.37 -2.30 -18.26
CA GLY A 383 18.84 -1.59 -19.43
C GLY A 383 18.83 -2.41 -20.73
N GLY A 384 17.92 -2.06 -21.63
CA GLY A 384 17.82 -2.60 -22.99
C GLY A 384 18.15 -1.58 -24.08
N THR A 385 18.20 -0.29 -23.75
CA THR A 385 18.26 0.81 -24.73
C THR A 385 19.66 0.99 -25.35
N GLN A 386 19.71 1.36 -26.64
CA GLN A 386 20.96 1.74 -27.32
C GLN A 386 21.57 3.01 -26.69
N ALA A 387 22.89 3.06 -26.55
CA ALA A 387 23.56 4.24 -26.02
C ALA A 387 23.34 5.45 -26.94
N GLY A 388 22.64 6.48 -26.44
CA GLY A 388 22.29 7.68 -27.21
C GLY A 388 21.01 7.59 -28.05
N ALA A 389 20.15 6.59 -27.83
CA ALA A 389 18.85 6.48 -28.51
C ALA A 389 17.97 7.73 -28.32
N SER A 390 17.27 8.14 -29.38
CA SER A 390 16.28 9.23 -29.35
C SER A 390 14.89 8.73 -28.96
N GLY A 391 13.98 9.66 -28.64
CA GLY A 391 12.58 9.36 -28.28
C GLY A 391 12.32 9.08 -26.79
N PHE A 392 13.36 8.81 -26.01
CA PHE A 392 13.26 8.70 -24.56
C PHE A 392 13.38 10.09 -23.89
N PRO A 393 12.57 10.38 -22.84
CA PRO A 393 12.87 11.45 -21.89
C PRO A 393 14.22 11.20 -21.17
N PRO A 394 14.83 12.23 -20.56
CA PRO A 394 16.09 12.08 -19.84
C PRO A 394 16.04 10.94 -18.81
N TYR A 395 17.06 10.06 -18.86
CA TYR A 395 17.24 8.86 -18.04
C TYR A 395 16.27 7.67 -18.29
N TYR A 396 15.15 7.84 -19.00
CA TYR A 396 14.13 6.79 -19.19
C TYR A 396 14.62 5.60 -20.03
N GLY A 397 15.50 5.83 -21.00
CA GLY A 397 16.17 4.78 -21.78
C GLY A 397 17.42 4.30 -21.06
N MET A 398 17.35 3.15 -20.39
CA MET A 398 18.48 2.60 -19.62
C MET A 398 19.48 1.91 -20.57
N PRO A 399 20.79 2.19 -20.46
CA PRO A 399 21.75 1.74 -21.46
C PRO A 399 22.01 0.24 -21.34
N ALA A 400 21.87 -0.47 -22.46
CA ALA A 400 22.25 -1.88 -22.53
C ALA A 400 23.76 -2.04 -22.29
N VAL A 401 24.15 -2.91 -21.36
CA VAL A 401 25.57 -3.15 -21.05
C VAL A 401 26.29 -3.92 -22.16
N GLN A 402 25.57 -4.52 -23.10
CA GLN A 402 26.12 -5.10 -24.32
C GLN A 402 25.47 -4.41 -25.53
N GLN A 403 26.26 -3.68 -26.32
CA GLN A 403 25.73 -2.79 -27.37
C GLN A 403 25.48 -3.46 -28.73
N TYR A 404 25.99 -4.68 -28.97
CA TYR A 404 25.76 -5.45 -30.19
C TYR A 404 26.04 -6.95 -29.95
N GLU A 405 25.55 -7.82 -30.84
CA GLU A 405 25.74 -9.27 -30.75
C GLU A 405 27.23 -9.66 -30.75
N GLY A 406 27.65 -10.44 -29.74
CA GLY A 406 29.06 -10.81 -29.55
C GLY A 406 29.97 -9.67 -29.07
N GLY A 407 29.43 -8.46 -28.83
CA GLY A 407 30.17 -7.34 -28.27
C GLY A 407 30.57 -7.54 -26.80
N PRO A 408 31.56 -6.78 -26.30
CA PRO A 408 31.94 -6.85 -24.89
C PRO A 408 30.82 -6.33 -23.97
N TYR A 409 30.76 -6.87 -22.75
CA TYR A 409 29.92 -6.32 -21.68
C TYR A 409 30.65 -5.14 -21.03
N ASN A 410 30.02 -3.97 -21.05
CA ASN A 410 30.46 -2.76 -20.36
C ASN A 410 29.39 -2.32 -19.34
N PHE A 411 29.52 -2.84 -18.12
CA PHE A 411 28.63 -2.48 -17.00
C PHE A 411 28.83 -1.04 -16.50
N ASP A 412 29.92 -0.36 -16.88
CA ASP A 412 30.11 1.07 -16.56
C ASP A 412 29.21 1.99 -17.39
N LEU A 413 28.46 1.46 -18.37
CA LEU A 413 27.39 2.23 -19.04
C LEU A 413 26.26 2.61 -18.08
N ASP A 414 26.02 1.84 -17.01
CA ASP A 414 25.00 2.11 -15.97
C ASP A 414 25.63 2.39 -14.60
N TYR A 415 26.74 3.15 -14.59
CA TYR A 415 27.47 3.48 -13.36
C TYR A 415 26.60 4.23 -12.32
N GLY A 416 25.63 5.03 -12.78
CA GLY A 416 24.75 5.82 -11.91
C GLY A 416 23.82 4.97 -11.05
N GLN A 417 22.99 4.13 -11.68
CA GLN A 417 22.05 3.25 -10.94
C GLN A 417 22.84 2.31 -10.01
N ARG A 418 24.01 1.85 -10.47
CA ARG A 418 24.95 1.05 -9.67
C ARG A 418 25.46 1.79 -8.43
N TYR A 419 25.85 3.07 -8.51
CA TYR A 419 26.24 3.83 -7.32
C TYR A 419 25.09 3.98 -6.32
N THR A 420 23.87 4.20 -6.80
CA THR A 420 22.67 4.24 -5.95
C THR A 420 22.39 2.89 -5.28
N LEU A 421 22.52 1.76 -6.01
CA LEU A 421 22.43 0.41 -5.45
C LEU A 421 23.50 0.14 -4.36
N LEU A 422 24.75 0.55 -4.61
CA LEU A 422 25.83 0.38 -3.65
C LEU A 422 25.69 1.32 -2.42
N ALA A 423 24.95 2.41 -2.54
CA ALA A 423 24.66 3.34 -1.44
C ALA A 423 23.38 2.99 -0.65
N SER A 424 22.44 2.22 -1.22
CA SER A 424 21.31 1.64 -0.48
C SER A 424 21.72 0.40 0.33
N LEU A 425 22.62 -0.44 -0.19
CA LEU A 425 23.23 -1.56 0.57
C LEU A 425 23.78 -1.13 1.93
N LYS A 426 24.44 0.03 2.00
CA LYS A 426 25.01 0.60 3.25
C LYS A 426 23.96 0.90 4.33
N ARG A 427 22.67 0.87 3.99
CA ARG A 427 21.55 1.33 4.83
C ARG A 427 20.56 0.22 5.20
N GLY A 428 20.84 -1.04 4.85
CA GLY A 428 20.08 -2.20 5.32
C GLY A 428 19.11 -2.81 4.30
N ILE A 429 19.42 -2.73 3.00
CA ILE A 429 18.78 -3.59 1.99
C ILE A 429 19.01 -5.07 2.32
N VAL A 430 17.94 -5.86 2.34
CA VAL A 430 17.96 -7.32 2.61
C VAL A 430 17.69 -8.16 1.36
N ALA A 431 17.01 -7.59 0.35
CA ALA A 431 16.71 -8.27 -0.91
C ALA A 431 16.86 -7.34 -2.11
N ILE A 432 17.44 -7.88 -3.18
CA ILE A 432 17.69 -7.17 -4.44
C ILE A 432 17.20 -8.06 -5.57
N GLU A 433 16.28 -7.55 -6.39
CA GLU A 433 15.83 -8.22 -7.60
C GLU A 433 16.51 -7.58 -8.82
N LEU A 434 17.06 -8.43 -9.70
CA LEU A 434 17.40 -8.02 -11.06
C LEU A 434 16.12 -8.06 -11.89
N PHE A 435 15.72 -6.98 -12.56
CA PHE A 435 14.59 -7.01 -13.49
C PHE A 435 14.90 -6.36 -14.83
N LEU A 436 14.05 -6.63 -15.81
CA LEU A 436 14.24 -6.30 -17.22
C LEU A 436 12.94 -5.72 -17.79
N GLN A 437 12.89 -4.40 -18.03
CA GLN A 437 11.76 -3.78 -18.76
C GLN A 437 11.78 -4.14 -20.25
N SER A 438 12.97 -4.25 -20.86
CA SER A 438 13.13 -4.76 -22.22
C SER A 438 14.53 -5.37 -22.40
N PRO A 439 14.68 -6.47 -23.15
CA PRO A 439 16.00 -6.96 -23.56
C PRO A 439 16.75 -5.92 -24.42
N PRO A 440 18.09 -6.08 -24.57
CA PRO A 440 18.89 -5.24 -25.47
C PRO A 440 18.28 -5.11 -26.86
N TRP A 441 18.16 -3.87 -27.34
CA TRP A 441 17.52 -3.49 -28.61
C TRP A 441 17.90 -4.38 -29.81
N TRP A 442 19.16 -4.80 -29.92
CA TRP A 442 19.65 -5.67 -31.01
C TRP A 442 19.21 -7.14 -30.91
N MET A 443 18.58 -7.54 -29.79
CA MET A 443 17.88 -8.82 -29.64
C MET A 443 16.40 -8.75 -30.04
N THR A 444 15.85 -7.55 -30.23
CA THR A 444 14.41 -7.33 -30.45
C THR A 444 14.01 -7.41 -31.92
N ASN A 445 12.73 -7.69 -32.17
CA ASN A 445 12.15 -7.78 -33.50
C ASN A 445 12.03 -6.40 -34.18
N SER A 446 11.78 -5.33 -33.42
CA SER A 446 11.76 -3.94 -33.92
C SER A 446 13.14 -3.28 -34.01
N GLY A 447 14.17 -3.87 -33.39
CA GLY A 447 15.44 -3.18 -33.15
C GLY A 447 15.34 -2.08 -32.08
N SER A 448 14.30 -2.09 -31.25
CA SER A 448 13.99 -1.05 -30.27
C SER A 448 13.54 -1.63 -28.92
N SER A 449 14.04 -1.04 -27.83
CA SER A 449 13.71 -1.40 -26.46
C SER A 449 12.34 -0.90 -25.97
N LYS A 450 11.53 -0.28 -26.84
CA LYS A 450 10.21 0.30 -26.49
C LYS A 450 9.01 -0.62 -26.74
N GLY A 451 9.23 -1.72 -27.47
CA GLY A 451 8.18 -2.61 -27.94
C GLY A 451 8.29 -2.94 -29.43
N ASN A 452 7.40 -3.79 -29.94
CA ASN A 452 7.32 -4.08 -31.37
C ASN A 452 6.46 -3.02 -32.09
N TYR A 453 6.53 -2.88 -33.41
CA TYR A 453 5.77 -1.82 -34.11
C TYR A 453 4.25 -2.02 -34.08
N ASP A 454 3.79 -3.25 -33.84
CA ASP A 454 2.39 -3.66 -33.76
C ASP A 454 1.92 -4.01 -32.33
N GLY A 455 2.80 -3.91 -31.34
CA GLY A 455 2.53 -4.31 -29.94
C GLY A 455 2.63 -5.82 -29.66
N SER A 456 3.06 -6.63 -30.62
CA SER A 456 3.31 -8.07 -30.44
C SER A 456 4.66 -8.36 -29.78
N ASP A 457 4.95 -9.66 -29.57
CA ASP A 457 6.23 -10.21 -29.10
C ASP A 457 7.45 -9.43 -29.63
N ASN A 458 8.18 -8.76 -28.73
CA ASN A 458 9.32 -7.95 -29.15
C ASN A 458 10.69 -8.64 -28.97
N LEU A 459 10.85 -9.63 -28.10
CA LEU A 459 12.09 -10.42 -28.07
C LEU A 459 12.10 -11.44 -29.22
N SER A 460 13.15 -11.44 -30.05
CA SER A 460 13.30 -12.46 -31.08
C SER A 460 13.51 -13.84 -30.44
N SER A 461 12.69 -14.83 -30.81
CA SER A 461 12.82 -16.22 -30.36
C SER A 461 14.18 -16.84 -30.65
N SER A 462 14.82 -16.39 -31.74
CA SER A 462 16.21 -16.75 -32.09
C SER A 462 17.27 -16.26 -31.10
N LYS A 463 16.92 -15.29 -30.24
CA LYS A 463 17.83 -14.62 -29.30
C LYS A 463 17.57 -14.98 -27.83
N TYR A 464 16.61 -15.86 -27.52
CA TYR A 464 16.27 -16.24 -26.14
C TYR A 464 17.48 -16.71 -25.32
N SER A 465 18.38 -17.52 -25.88
CA SER A 465 19.60 -17.94 -25.16
C SER A 465 20.49 -16.75 -24.80
N LEU A 466 20.64 -15.78 -25.69
CA LEU A 466 21.47 -14.59 -25.47
C LEU A 466 20.83 -13.61 -24.47
N ALA A 467 19.50 -13.49 -24.47
CA ALA A 467 18.78 -12.73 -23.44
C ALA A 467 18.87 -13.38 -22.06
N ALA A 468 18.88 -14.71 -21.98
CA ALA A 468 19.12 -15.44 -20.73
C ALA A 468 20.58 -15.28 -20.25
N ASP A 469 21.56 -15.37 -21.17
CA ASP A 469 22.97 -15.09 -20.88
C ASP A 469 23.18 -13.64 -20.42
N TYR A 470 22.45 -12.66 -20.94
CA TYR A 470 22.51 -11.26 -20.52
C TYR A 470 22.15 -11.08 -19.04
N LEU A 471 21.07 -11.72 -18.59
CA LEU A 471 20.67 -11.75 -17.18
C LEU A 471 21.68 -12.50 -16.32
N VAL A 472 22.13 -13.68 -16.76
CA VAL A 472 23.10 -14.52 -16.03
C VAL A 472 24.47 -13.87 -15.90
N ASN A 473 24.97 -13.19 -16.94
CA ASN A 473 26.23 -12.46 -16.90
C ASN A 473 26.12 -11.21 -16.03
N THR A 474 24.94 -10.58 -15.94
CA THR A 474 24.68 -9.49 -14.98
C THR A 474 24.71 -10.00 -13.53
N ILE A 475 24.09 -11.15 -13.24
CA ILE A 475 24.14 -11.80 -11.91
C ILE A 475 25.59 -12.13 -11.54
N LYS A 476 26.35 -12.77 -12.45
CA LYS A 476 27.77 -13.08 -12.24
C LYS A 476 28.60 -11.82 -11.98
N TYR A 477 28.47 -10.79 -12.83
CA TYR A 477 29.25 -9.57 -12.71
C TYR A 477 29.08 -8.92 -11.33
N TYR A 478 27.84 -8.79 -10.86
CA TYR A 478 27.57 -8.21 -9.54
C TYR A 478 28.07 -9.08 -8.38
N ARG A 479 27.89 -10.41 -8.47
CA ARG A 479 28.45 -11.37 -7.51
C ARG A 479 29.98 -11.26 -7.42
N ASP A 480 30.65 -11.27 -8.56
CA ASP A 480 32.10 -11.44 -8.64
C ASP A 480 32.87 -10.13 -8.41
N ASN A 481 32.29 -8.96 -8.73
CA ASN A 481 32.94 -7.65 -8.57
C ASN A 481 32.51 -6.89 -7.30
N TYR A 482 31.31 -7.16 -6.78
CA TYR A 482 30.74 -6.43 -5.63
C TYR A 482 30.33 -7.34 -4.46
N GLY A 483 30.45 -8.66 -4.59
CA GLY A 483 29.95 -9.62 -3.59
C GLY A 483 28.42 -9.67 -3.53
N LEU A 484 27.73 -9.19 -4.58
CA LEU A 484 26.29 -8.97 -4.60
C LEU A 484 25.54 -10.22 -5.08
N ASN A 485 24.70 -10.78 -4.22
CA ASN A 485 23.78 -11.86 -4.60
C ASN A 485 22.38 -11.27 -4.84
N PHE A 486 21.86 -11.41 -6.06
CA PHE A 486 20.45 -11.12 -6.34
C PHE A 486 19.55 -12.17 -5.66
N PHE A 487 18.53 -11.70 -4.93
CA PHE A 487 17.51 -12.51 -4.28
C PHE A 487 16.60 -13.20 -5.32
N SER A 488 16.42 -12.58 -6.49
CA SER A 488 15.62 -13.09 -7.60
C SER A 488 15.98 -12.39 -8.91
N VAL A 489 15.53 -12.97 -10.03
CA VAL A 489 15.56 -12.36 -11.35
C VAL A 489 14.16 -12.35 -11.98
N ALA A 490 13.65 -11.18 -12.35
CA ALA A 490 12.40 -10.98 -13.08
C ALA A 490 12.73 -10.71 -14.58
N PRO A 491 12.60 -11.72 -15.47
CA PRO A 491 12.88 -11.57 -16.90
C PRO A 491 11.85 -10.73 -17.69
N PHE A 492 10.78 -10.28 -17.03
CA PHE A 492 9.66 -9.56 -17.64
C PHE A 492 9.30 -8.32 -16.80
N SER A 493 8.51 -7.44 -17.40
CA SER A 493 7.82 -6.33 -16.76
C SER A 493 6.54 -6.08 -17.57
N GLU A 494 5.37 -6.31 -16.98
CA GLU A 494 4.05 -6.26 -17.64
C GLU A 494 3.94 -7.03 -18.98
N PRO A 495 4.39 -8.30 -19.08
CA PRO A 495 4.57 -8.97 -20.36
C PRO A 495 3.30 -9.08 -21.21
N THR A 496 2.14 -9.37 -20.60
CA THR A 496 0.87 -9.53 -21.35
C THR A 496 0.24 -8.21 -21.80
N ALA A 497 0.83 -7.06 -21.48
CA ALA A 497 0.25 -5.76 -21.80
C ALA A 497 0.42 -5.38 -23.29
N SER A 498 -0.69 -5.00 -23.93
CA SER A 498 -0.75 -4.72 -25.38
C SER A 498 -0.31 -3.30 -25.78
N TRP A 499 0.14 -2.47 -24.84
CA TRP A 499 0.63 -1.11 -25.11
C TRP A 499 2.14 -1.01 -25.35
N TRP A 500 2.90 -2.10 -25.24
CA TRP A 500 4.34 -2.14 -25.51
C TRP A 500 4.64 -2.11 -27.00
N ALA A 501 4.47 -0.93 -27.60
CA ALA A 501 4.74 -0.68 -29.01
C ALA A 501 5.68 0.51 -29.24
N ASP A 502 6.61 0.36 -30.20
CA ASP A 502 7.44 1.48 -30.65
C ASP A 502 6.65 2.43 -31.56
N ASN A 503 5.93 3.34 -30.93
CA ASN A 503 5.17 4.41 -31.58
C ASN A 503 5.47 5.77 -30.92
N ALA A 504 4.80 6.83 -31.39
CA ALA A 504 5.02 8.20 -30.92
C ALA A 504 4.62 8.48 -29.45
N ALA A 505 3.82 7.60 -28.82
CA ALA A 505 3.52 7.63 -27.40
C ALA A 505 4.48 6.78 -26.54
N GLY A 506 5.24 5.86 -27.16
CA GLY A 506 6.26 5.03 -26.52
C GLY A 506 7.45 5.87 -26.04
N ARG A 507 7.49 6.12 -24.72
CA ARG A 507 8.48 6.98 -24.04
C ARG A 507 9.42 6.25 -23.09
N GLN A 508 9.25 4.94 -22.90
CA GLN A 508 9.99 4.15 -21.92
C GLN A 508 10.34 2.76 -22.48
N GLU A 509 11.19 2.02 -21.76
CA GLU A 509 11.47 0.63 -22.08
C GLU A 509 10.23 -0.26 -21.86
N GLY A 510 10.06 -1.27 -22.70
CA GLY A 510 8.95 -2.20 -22.62
C GLY A 510 9.07 -3.32 -23.65
N CYS A 511 8.50 -4.50 -23.35
CA CYS A 511 8.54 -5.66 -24.22
C CYS A 511 7.31 -6.53 -23.98
N HIS A 512 6.42 -6.62 -24.97
CA HIS A 512 5.33 -7.59 -24.94
C HIS A 512 5.89 -9.02 -25.03
N PHE A 513 5.23 -9.94 -24.32
CA PHE A 513 5.40 -11.38 -24.47
C PHE A 513 4.03 -12.08 -24.35
N ASP A 514 3.65 -12.81 -25.39
CA ASP A 514 2.60 -13.83 -25.34
C ASP A 514 2.89 -14.84 -24.21
N LEU A 515 1.85 -15.42 -23.60
CA LEU A 515 2.04 -16.37 -22.48
C LEU A 515 2.85 -17.61 -22.89
N SER A 516 2.80 -18.01 -24.16
CA SER A 516 3.65 -19.04 -24.76
C SER A 516 5.13 -18.66 -24.79
N SER A 517 5.44 -17.38 -25.04
CA SER A 517 6.78 -16.81 -25.05
C SER A 517 7.31 -16.55 -23.65
N VAL A 518 6.47 -16.08 -22.72
CA VAL A 518 6.74 -16.04 -21.27
C VAL A 518 7.19 -17.42 -20.78
N ALA A 519 6.42 -18.46 -21.12
CA ALA A 519 6.72 -19.84 -20.74
C ALA A 519 8.02 -20.36 -21.37
N SER A 520 8.24 -20.06 -22.65
CA SER A 520 9.41 -20.52 -23.41
C SER A 520 10.70 -19.87 -22.90
N PHE A 521 10.70 -18.54 -22.72
CA PHE A 521 11.86 -17.82 -22.20
C PHE A 521 12.16 -18.18 -20.73
N THR A 522 11.12 -18.37 -19.89
CA THR A 522 11.29 -18.89 -18.51
C THR A 522 12.04 -20.24 -18.51
N SER A 523 11.69 -21.16 -19.41
CA SER A 523 12.37 -22.45 -19.50
C SER A 523 13.80 -22.36 -20.03
N VAL A 524 14.10 -21.40 -20.92
CA VAL A 524 15.48 -21.11 -21.35
C VAL A 524 16.28 -20.53 -20.19
N LEU A 525 15.80 -19.46 -19.54
CA LEU A 525 16.48 -18.81 -18.41
C LEU A 525 16.75 -19.78 -17.25
N ASN A 526 15.78 -20.62 -16.88
CA ASN A 526 15.98 -21.66 -15.87
C ASN A 526 17.14 -22.61 -16.25
N SER A 527 17.20 -23.01 -17.52
CA SER A 527 18.26 -23.90 -18.02
C SER A 527 19.62 -23.21 -18.01
N THR A 528 19.69 -21.93 -18.41
CA THR A 528 20.91 -21.13 -18.39
C THR A 528 21.41 -20.86 -16.96
N LEU A 529 20.52 -20.57 -16.00
CA LEU A 529 20.85 -20.44 -14.57
C LEU A 529 21.46 -21.74 -14.03
N GLN A 530 20.81 -22.89 -14.28
CA GLN A 530 21.30 -24.21 -13.85
C GLN A 530 22.66 -24.55 -14.47
N ALA A 531 22.84 -24.36 -15.78
CA ALA A 531 24.11 -24.59 -16.48
C ALA A 531 25.26 -23.70 -15.95
N ASN A 532 24.94 -22.55 -15.37
CA ASN A 532 25.90 -21.62 -14.76
C ASN A 532 26.03 -21.78 -13.23
N ASN A 533 25.43 -22.83 -12.65
CA ASN A 533 25.42 -23.12 -11.21
C ASN A 533 24.85 -21.96 -10.36
N LEU A 534 23.86 -21.24 -10.89
CA LEU A 534 23.14 -20.18 -10.18
C LEU A 534 21.82 -20.70 -9.64
N SER A 535 21.59 -20.50 -8.34
CA SER A 535 20.34 -20.84 -7.64
C SER A 535 19.33 -19.68 -7.58
N THR A 536 19.61 -18.55 -8.25
CA THR A 536 18.78 -17.34 -8.22
C THR A 536 17.35 -17.64 -8.71
N PRO A 537 16.32 -17.51 -7.84
CA PRO A 537 14.92 -17.75 -8.20
C PRO A 537 14.43 -16.85 -9.34
N ILE A 538 13.71 -17.43 -10.31
CA ILE A 538 12.95 -16.65 -11.30
C ILE A 538 11.70 -16.08 -10.64
N ALA A 539 11.45 -14.79 -10.82
CA ALA A 539 10.23 -14.09 -10.46
C ALA A 539 9.36 -13.90 -11.71
N SER A 540 8.08 -14.29 -11.67
CA SER A 540 7.23 -14.33 -12.87
C SER A 540 5.74 -14.40 -12.47
N THR A 541 4.78 -13.81 -13.20
CA THR A 541 4.93 -13.18 -14.52
C THR A 541 5.19 -11.67 -14.50
N ASP A 542 5.05 -10.99 -13.36
CA ASP A 542 5.26 -9.53 -13.26
C ASP A 542 4.24 -8.74 -14.13
N ASP A 543 3.02 -9.28 -14.29
CA ASP A 543 1.97 -8.64 -15.07
C ASP A 543 1.37 -7.41 -14.36
N VAL A 544 0.83 -6.48 -15.15
CA VAL A 544 0.28 -5.16 -14.74
C VAL A 544 -0.78 -5.23 -13.61
N ALA A 545 -1.49 -6.35 -13.47
CA ALA A 545 -2.62 -6.48 -12.56
C ALA A 545 -2.74 -7.88 -11.96
N TYR A 546 -3.40 -7.98 -10.79
CA TYR A 546 -3.66 -9.24 -10.08
C TYR A 546 -4.42 -10.26 -10.94
N SER A 547 -5.47 -9.83 -11.64
CA SER A 547 -6.23 -10.65 -12.61
C SER A 547 -5.40 -11.11 -13.81
N ASN A 548 -4.54 -10.26 -14.38
CA ASN A 548 -3.59 -10.67 -15.43
C ASN A 548 -2.62 -11.73 -14.91
N THR A 549 -1.93 -11.49 -13.79
CA THR A 549 -1.01 -12.45 -13.17
C THR A 549 -1.72 -13.77 -12.84
N GLN A 550 -2.97 -13.72 -12.35
CA GLN A 550 -3.80 -14.90 -12.12
C GLN A 550 -4.06 -15.68 -13.41
N ALA A 551 -4.48 -15.02 -14.49
CA ALA A 551 -4.74 -15.66 -15.78
C ALA A 551 -3.47 -16.29 -16.36
N SER A 552 -2.34 -15.57 -16.31
CA SER A 552 -1.02 -16.07 -16.71
C SER A 552 -0.63 -17.33 -15.93
N LEU A 553 -0.72 -17.32 -14.59
CA LEU A 553 -0.41 -18.50 -13.76
C LEU A 553 -1.35 -19.69 -14.02
N GLN A 554 -2.62 -19.44 -14.38
CA GLN A 554 -3.59 -20.49 -14.69
C GLN A 554 -3.43 -21.08 -16.10
N GLY A 555 -2.91 -20.30 -17.06
CA GLY A 555 -2.58 -20.77 -18.41
C GLY A 555 -1.25 -21.53 -18.51
N LEU A 556 -0.38 -21.41 -17.51
CA LEU A 556 0.89 -22.16 -17.44
C LEU A 556 0.69 -23.58 -16.90
N SER A 557 1.37 -24.55 -17.52
CA SER A 557 1.39 -25.93 -17.03
C SER A 557 2.18 -26.06 -15.72
N SER A 558 1.88 -27.10 -14.94
CA SER A 558 2.59 -27.41 -13.68
C SER A 558 4.11 -27.50 -13.84
N LYS A 559 4.63 -27.88 -15.02
CA LYS A 559 6.06 -27.90 -15.33
C LYS A 559 6.66 -26.50 -15.43
N GLN A 560 5.94 -25.55 -16.02
CA GLN A 560 6.37 -24.15 -16.13
C GLN A 560 6.23 -23.45 -14.77
N ILE A 561 5.14 -23.68 -14.03
CA ILE A 561 4.97 -23.20 -12.65
C ILE A 561 6.07 -23.75 -11.72
N ALA A 562 6.61 -24.95 -11.96
CA ALA A 562 7.74 -25.48 -11.19
C ALA A 562 9.07 -24.72 -11.44
N GLN A 563 9.23 -24.04 -12.58
CA GLN A 563 10.42 -23.23 -12.91
C GLN A 563 10.36 -21.81 -12.30
N ILE A 564 9.15 -21.34 -11.94
CA ILE A 564 8.95 -20.05 -11.27
C ILE A 564 9.29 -20.21 -9.78
N GLY A 565 10.24 -19.42 -9.28
CA GLY A 565 10.65 -19.44 -7.86
C GLY A 565 9.71 -18.64 -6.96
N LYS A 566 9.31 -17.43 -7.39
CA LYS A 566 8.28 -16.61 -6.73
C LYS A 566 7.36 -15.93 -7.75
N VAL A 567 6.17 -15.58 -7.30
CA VAL A 567 5.24 -14.77 -8.10
C VAL A 567 5.55 -13.29 -7.94
N ASN A 568 5.47 -12.55 -9.03
CA ASN A 568 5.39 -11.09 -9.02
C ASN A 568 4.08 -10.65 -9.69
N THR A 569 3.52 -9.55 -9.23
CA THR A 569 2.39 -8.83 -9.85
C THR A 569 2.56 -7.34 -9.58
N HIS A 570 2.19 -6.50 -10.53
CA HIS A 570 1.99 -5.08 -10.30
C HIS A 570 0.60 -4.86 -9.66
N GLY A 571 0.45 -3.74 -8.95
CA GLY A 571 -0.74 -3.43 -8.15
C GLY A 571 -1.75 -2.54 -8.85
N TYR A 572 -1.70 -2.37 -10.17
CA TYR A 572 -2.48 -1.32 -10.83
C TYR A 572 -4.00 -1.59 -10.87
N PHE A 573 -4.76 -0.55 -11.20
CA PHE A 573 -6.24 -0.46 -11.31
C PHE A 573 -7.06 -0.50 -10.01
N ASP A 574 -6.44 -0.74 -8.85
CA ASP A 574 -7.09 -0.83 -7.53
C ASP A 574 -8.38 -1.67 -7.52
N PRO A 575 -8.33 -2.96 -7.92
CA PRO A 575 -9.52 -3.79 -8.06
C PRO A 575 -10.19 -4.09 -6.70
N PRO A 576 -11.42 -4.65 -6.71
CA PRO A 576 -12.09 -5.09 -5.50
C PRO A 576 -11.29 -6.14 -4.72
N ASN A 577 -11.44 -6.15 -3.38
CA ASN A 577 -10.76 -7.12 -2.49
C ASN A 577 -11.00 -8.59 -2.85
N SER A 578 -12.11 -8.91 -3.53
CA SER A 578 -12.40 -10.26 -4.05
C SER A 578 -11.40 -10.72 -5.12
N GLU A 579 -10.84 -9.81 -5.91
CA GLU A 579 -9.81 -10.14 -6.91
C GLU A 579 -8.49 -10.47 -6.21
N ARG A 580 -8.04 -9.61 -5.28
CA ARG A 580 -6.86 -9.88 -4.44
C ARG A 580 -6.98 -11.21 -3.68
N ALA A 581 -8.16 -11.51 -3.14
CA ALA A 581 -8.44 -12.77 -2.45
C ALA A 581 -8.39 -13.99 -3.41
N SER A 582 -8.92 -13.87 -4.63
CA SER A 582 -8.83 -14.93 -5.64
C SER A 582 -7.37 -15.18 -6.05
N PHE A 583 -6.61 -14.12 -6.27
CA PHE A 583 -5.19 -14.21 -6.63
C PHE A 583 -4.35 -14.81 -5.49
N GLY A 584 -4.60 -14.40 -4.23
CA GLY A 584 -3.97 -14.99 -3.05
C GLY A 584 -4.20 -16.49 -2.93
N GLN A 585 -5.43 -16.96 -3.16
CA GLN A 585 -5.75 -18.40 -3.20
C GLN A 585 -4.99 -19.13 -4.31
N VAL A 586 -4.78 -18.50 -5.47
CA VAL A 586 -4.01 -19.08 -6.59
C VAL A 586 -2.51 -19.16 -6.27
N VAL A 587 -1.93 -18.11 -5.69
CA VAL A 587 -0.54 -18.09 -5.20
C VAL A 587 -0.31 -19.20 -4.16
N GLN A 588 -1.21 -19.33 -3.19
CA GLN A 588 -1.16 -20.37 -2.15
C GLN A 588 -1.33 -21.78 -2.73
N LYS A 589 -2.27 -21.98 -3.67
CA LYS A 589 -2.50 -23.25 -4.37
C LYS A 589 -1.25 -23.75 -5.10
N TYR A 590 -0.44 -22.85 -5.67
CA TYR A 590 0.82 -23.20 -6.33
C TYR A 590 2.03 -23.25 -5.37
N GLY A 591 1.82 -23.06 -4.07
CA GLY A 591 2.87 -23.11 -3.05
C GLY A 591 3.93 -22.01 -3.19
N LYS A 592 3.58 -20.87 -3.80
CA LYS A 592 4.52 -19.77 -4.07
C LYS A 592 4.45 -18.69 -3.00
N LYS A 593 5.50 -17.90 -2.90
CA LYS A 593 5.45 -16.56 -2.29
C LYS A 593 5.19 -15.53 -3.38
N ALA A 594 4.48 -14.44 -3.07
CA ALA A 594 4.24 -13.34 -3.99
C ALA A 594 4.91 -12.05 -3.51
N TRP A 595 5.39 -11.22 -4.44
CA TRP A 595 5.64 -9.80 -4.18
C TRP A 595 4.56 -8.98 -4.90
N MET A 596 4.11 -7.90 -4.26
CA MET A 596 3.59 -6.76 -5.01
C MET A 596 4.84 -6.01 -5.50
N SER A 597 5.17 -6.13 -6.78
CA SER A 597 6.47 -5.76 -7.35
C SER A 597 6.52 -4.36 -7.97
N GLU A 598 5.39 -3.71 -8.19
CA GLU A 598 5.32 -2.32 -8.63
C GLU A 598 3.96 -1.64 -8.36
N LEU A 599 4.01 -0.42 -7.81
CA LEU A 599 2.89 0.52 -7.83
C LEU A 599 3.38 1.97 -7.82
N GLY A 600 2.88 2.79 -8.75
CA GLY A 600 2.78 4.24 -8.61
C GLY A 600 1.35 4.69 -8.31
N THR A 601 1.16 5.86 -7.68
CA THR A 601 -0.19 6.44 -7.44
C THR A 601 -0.73 7.24 -8.64
N ALA A 602 0.14 7.72 -9.52
CA ALA A 602 -0.23 8.29 -10.82
C ALA A 602 -0.76 7.24 -11.80
N GLY A 603 -1.50 7.70 -12.81
CA GLY A 603 -2.10 6.85 -13.85
C GLY A 603 -3.32 6.04 -13.38
N GLN A 604 -3.82 6.29 -12.16
CA GLN A 604 -4.72 5.38 -11.47
C GLN A 604 -6.00 6.01 -10.92
N ALA A 605 -7.04 5.17 -10.82
CA ALA A 605 -8.27 5.46 -10.08
C ALA A 605 -8.09 5.35 -8.54
N MET A 606 -6.96 5.82 -7.99
CA MET A 606 -6.70 5.90 -6.53
C MET A 606 -7.58 6.94 -5.80
N LEU A 607 -8.76 7.25 -6.38
CA LEU A 607 -9.70 8.32 -6.06
C LEU A 607 -9.02 9.56 -5.44
N PRO A 608 -8.11 10.21 -6.19
CA PRO A 608 -7.51 11.47 -5.78
C PRO A 608 -8.63 12.51 -5.63
N ASP A 609 -8.77 13.01 -4.41
CA ASP A 609 -9.75 14.01 -4.02
C ASP A 609 -9.05 15.34 -3.79
N VAL A 610 -9.85 16.39 -3.59
CA VAL A 610 -9.36 17.76 -3.55
C VAL A 610 -8.48 17.99 -2.31
N ALA A 611 -7.16 18.02 -2.53
CA ALA A 611 -6.09 18.30 -1.57
C ALA A 611 -5.84 17.21 -0.50
N GLY A 612 -5.04 17.57 0.52
CA GLY A 612 -4.76 16.72 1.67
C GLY A 612 -3.88 15.49 1.40
N ILE A 613 -4.08 14.43 2.21
CA ILE A 613 -3.51 13.07 2.06
C ILE A 613 -4.09 12.29 0.88
N ARG A 614 -5.23 12.76 0.34
CA ARG A 614 -5.87 12.21 -0.87
C ARG A 614 -5.25 12.75 -2.15
N ASN A 615 -4.65 13.94 -2.11
CA ASN A 615 -3.76 14.43 -3.16
C ASN A 615 -2.63 13.42 -3.38
N LEU A 616 -2.37 13.06 -4.65
CA LEU A 616 -1.40 12.02 -5.03
C LEU A 616 -1.70 10.63 -4.40
N GLY A 617 -2.98 10.32 -4.16
CA GLY A 617 -3.45 8.94 -3.92
C GLY A 617 -3.00 8.28 -2.62
N GLY A 618 -2.57 9.03 -1.60
CA GLY A 618 -2.01 8.46 -0.36
C GLY A 618 -2.93 7.48 0.37
N ILE A 619 -4.25 7.71 0.39
CA ILE A 619 -5.23 6.75 0.94
C ILE A 619 -5.40 5.51 0.06
N GLY A 620 -5.23 5.62 -1.26
CA GLY A 620 -5.19 4.48 -2.18
C GLY A 620 -3.96 3.60 -1.96
N LEU A 621 -2.78 4.21 -1.84
CA LEU A 621 -1.52 3.54 -1.47
C LEU A 621 -1.67 2.74 -0.16
N ALA A 622 -2.25 3.36 0.88
CA ALA A 622 -2.50 2.69 2.15
C ALA A 622 -3.48 1.50 2.03
N ARG A 623 -4.58 1.68 1.26
CA ARG A 623 -5.59 0.64 1.01
C ARG A 623 -4.96 -0.57 0.32
N GLN A 624 -4.11 -0.35 -0.68
CA GLN A 624 -3.38 -1.40 -1.37
C GLN A 624 -2.47 -2.17 -0.41
N ILE A 625 -1.53 -1.50 0.27
CA ILE A 625 -0.60 -2.15 1.22
C ILE A 625 -1.35 -3.05 2.22
N VAL A 626 -2.45 -2.57 2.80
CA VAL A 626 -3.28 -3.34 3.74
C VAL A 626 -3.95 -4.54 3.06
N ALA A 627 -4.59 -4.35 1.92
CA ALA A 627 -5.32 -5.41 1.22
C ALA A 627 -4.37 -6.48 0.63
N ASP A 628 -3.23 -6.08 0.07
CA ASP A 628 -2.27 -6.98 -0.56
C ASP A 628 -1.60 -7.90 0.49
N ILE A 629 -1.27 -7.35 1.67
CA ILE A 629 -0.73 -8.15 2.79
C ILE A 629 -1.79 -9.12 3.33
N TYR A 630 -3.04 -8.65 3.56
CA TYR A 630 -4.09 -9.47 4.17
C TYR A 630 -4.64 -10.57 3.25
N TYR A 631 -4.91 -10.26 1.97
CA TYR A 631 -5.56 -11.20 1.05
C TYR A 631 -4.60 -12.08 0.25
N ILE A 632 -3.37 -11.61 -0.01
CA ILE A 632 -2.38 -12.33 -0.84
C ILE A 632 -1.26 -12.92 0.03
N GLY A 633 -0.91 -12.27 1.14
CA GLY A 633 0.26 -12.66 1.95
C GLY A 633 1.58 -12.32 1.26
N VAL A 634 1.67 -11.13 0.64
CA VAL A 634 2.89 -10.72 -0.08
C VAL A 634 4.10 -10.64 0.87
N THR A 635 5.23 -11.18 0.43
CA THR A 635 6.49 -11.20 1.24
C THR A 635 7.34 -9.95 1.08
N ALA A 636 7.07 -9.15 0.03
CA ALA A 636 7.57 -7.79 -0.11
C ALA A 636 6.53 -6.94 -0.85
N TRP A 637 6.57 -5.63 -0.60
CA TRP A 637 5.73 -4.65 -1.27
C TRP A 637 6.61 -3.50 -1.81
N VAL A 638 6.64 -3.33 -3.13
CA VAL A 638 7.62 -2.46 -3.83
C VAL A 638 6.90 -1.33 -4.56
N TYR A 639 7.14 -0.09 -4.13
CA TYR A 639 6.69 1.11 -4.84
C TYR A 639 7.46 1.27 -6.16
N TRP A 640 6.91 1.99 -7.14
CA TRP A 640 7.61 2.23 -8.42
C TRP A 640 8.86 3.10 -8.23
N GLN A 641 8.75 4.43 -8.18
CA GLN A 641 9.92 5.30 -8.01
C GLN A 641 9.98 5.93 -6.60
N ALA A 642 11.17 6.03 -6.00
CA ALA A 642 11.35 6.81 -4.78
C ALA A 642 11.36 8.33 -5.06
N VAL A 643 11.86 8.71 -6.25
CA VAL A 643 11.91 10.09 -6.76
C VAL A 643 11.34 10.08 -8.18
N ASP A 644 10.53 11.08 -8.55
CA ASP A 644 9.94 11.20 -9.90
C ASP A 644 9.86 12.68 -10.34
N VAL A 645 9.59 12.89 -11.63
CA VAL A 645 9.32 14.18 -12.25
C VAL A 645 7.83 14.35 -12.56
N ALA A 646 7.24 15.49 -12.18
CA ALA A 646 5.81 15.79 -12.35
C ALA A 646 4.82 15.07 -11.40
N GLY A 647 5.27 14.71 -10.19
CA GLY A 647 4.39 14.76 -9.01
C GLY A 647 3.80 13.44 -8.52
N GLY A 648 3.70 12.40 -9.36
CA GLY A 648 2.77 11.30 -9.09
C GLY A 648 3.32 9.87 -9.19
N TRP A 649 4.42 9.60 -9.90
CA TRP A 649 5.01 8.25 -9.91
C TRP A 649 6.06 8.06 -8.82
N GLY A 650 6.40 9.11 -8.06
CA GLY A 650 7.48 9.11 -7.07
C GLY A 650 7.10 9.66 -5.70
N LEU A 651 7.47 8.91 -4.65
CA LEU A 651 7.21 9.26 -3.26
C LEU A 651 7.70 10.69 -2.91
N ILE A 652 8.90 11.02 -3.38
CA ILE A 652 9.45 12.37 -3.49
C ILE A 652 9.25 12.82 -4.94
N SER A 653 8.85 14.08 -5.15
CA SER A 653 8.55 14.59 -6.49
C SER A 653 9.29 15.87 -6.80
N LEU A 654 9.88 15.94 -7.99
CA LEU A 654 10.65 17.07 -8.47
C LEU A 654 9.76 18.06 -9.25
N PRO A 655 9.94 19.38 -9.02
CA PRO A 655 9.15 20.41 -9.69
C PRO A 655 9.45 20.50 -11.19
N ASN A 656 8.55 21.17 -11.92
CA ASN A 656 8.70 21.53 -13.33
C ASN A 656 8.89 20.35 -14.32
N GLY A 657 8.67 19.10 -13.89
CA GLY A 657 8.73 17.92 -14.76
C GLY A 657 10.13 17.57 -15.28
N VAL A 658 11.20 18.01 -14.58
CA VAL A 658 12.59 17.81 -15.02
C VAL A 658 13.49 17.26 -13.91
N TYR A 659 14.40 16.37 -14.29
CA TYR A 659 15.46 15.89 -13.40
C TYR A 659 16.58 16.94 -13.32
N ASN A 660 16.74 17.57 -12.16
CA ASN A 660 17.77 18.59 -11.92
C ASN A 660 18.34 18.47 -10.50
N ALA A 661 19.67 18.30 -10.40
CA ALA A 661 20.36 18.14 -9.13
C ALA A 661 20.25 19.38 -8.20
N SER A 662 20.06 20.58 -8.76
CA SER A 662 19.90 21.80 -7.96
C SER A 662 18.66 21.80 -7.06
N PHE A 663 17.65 20.99 -7.38
CA PHE A 663 16.47 20.77 -6.54
C PHE A 663 16.80 20.04 -5.22
N PHE A 664 17.99 19.47 -5.06
CA PHE A 664 18.45 18.85 -3.81
C PHE A 664 19.36 19.77 -2.97
N ASN A 665 19.67 20.99 -3.44
CA ASN A 665 20.40 21.98 -2.64
C ASN A 665 19.64 22.33 -1.34
N ASN A 666 18.31 22.28 -1.39
CA ASN A 666 17.45 22.09 -0.23
C ASN A 666 16.62 20.83 -0.52
N MET A 667 16.63 19.81 0.33
CA MET A 667 15.93 18.55 0.06
C MET A 667 14.44 18.78 -0.27
N PRO A 668 13.90 18.23 -1.38
CA PRO A 668 12.50 18.41 -1.73
C PRO A 668 11.56 17.86 -0.66
N THR A 669 10.59 18.66 -0.22
CA THR A 669 9.54 18.22 0.71
C THR A 669 8.73 17.07 0.09
N PRO A 670 8.71 15.86 0.69
CA PRO A 670 8.01 14.72 0.12
C PRO A 670 6.48 14.89 0.10
N GLY A 671 5.82 14.20 -0.82
CA GLY A 671 4.36 14.14 -0.87
C GLY A 671 3.76 13.30 0.26
N LYS A 672 2.45 13.41 0.51
CA LYS A 672 1.76 12.63 1.55
C LYS A 672 1.94 11.12 1.38
N GLN A 673 2.05 10.63 0.15
CA GLN A 673 2.41 9.26 -0.19
C GLN A 673 3.72 8.75 0.46
N TYR A 674 4.76 9.58 0.56
CA TYR A 674 5.99 9.25 1.30
C TYR A 674 5.71 9.03 2.79
N TYR A 675 4.94 9.93 3.41
CA TYR A 675 4.57 9.81 4.82
C TYR A 675 3.53 8.72 5.11
N VAL A 676 2.79 8.26 4.11
CA VAL A 676 1.97 7.04 4.18
C VAL A 676 2.87 5.80 4.11
N MET A 677 3.76 5.73 3.10
CA MET A 677 4.72 4.64 2.96
C MET A 677 5.57 4.47 4.23
N MET A 678 5.95 5.59 4.88
CA MET A 678 6.68 5.60 6.14
C MET A 678 5.96 4.88 7.30
N GLN A 679 4.63 4.95 7.38
CA GLN A 679 3.86 4.28 8.45
C GLN A 679 4.04 2.76 8.42
N TYR A 680 4.15 2.18 7.22
CA TYR A 680 4.39 0.74 7.07
C TYR A 680 5.90 0.43 7.05
N SER A 681 6.65 1.05 6.14
CA SER A 681 8.06 0.72 5.87
C SER A 681 8.99 0.93 7.06
N LYS A 682 8.82 2.01 7.83
CA LYS A 682 9.70 2.34 8.97
C LYS A 682 9.54 1.37 10.15
N TRP A 683 8.42 0.67 10.24
CA TRP A 683 8.04 -0.06 11.45
C TRP A 683 7.78 -1.56 11.24
N LEU A 684 7.16 -1.98 10.14
CA LEU A 684 6.96 -3.41 9.80
C LEU A 684 8.26 -3.99 9.20
N ARG A 685 9.29 -4.12 10.03
CA ARG A 685 10.66 -4.49 9.61
C ARG A 685 10.79 -5.97 9.21
N PRO A 686 11.76 -6.34 8.35
CA PRO A 686 12.12 -7.74 8.10
C PRO A 686 12.41 -8.49 9.41
N GLY A 687 12.06 -9.77 9.47
CA GLY A 687 12.15 -10.56 10.70
C GLY A 687 10.96 -10.41 11.67
N MET A 688 9.98 -9.55 11.36
CA MET A 688 8.68 -9.54 12.06
C MET A 688 7.72 -10.55 11.45
N ASP A 689 7.05 -11.33 12.29
CA ASP A 689 5.86 -12.08 11.88
C ASP A 689 4.72 -11.10 11.57
N ILE A 690 4.10 -11.21 10.40
CA ILE A 690 2.91 -10.46 10.03
C ILE A 690 1.69 -11.28 10.42
N VAL A 691 1.06 -10.88 11.53
CA VAL A 691 0.08 -11.67 12.28
C VAL A 691 -1.29 -11.62 11.61
N ALA A 692 -1.99 -12.76 11.57
CA ALA A 692 -3.33 -12.87 11.00
C ALA A 692 -4.41 -12.27 11.92
N SER A 693 -5.52 -11.80 11.34
CA SER A 693 -6.59 -11.12 12.07
C SER A 693 -7.96 -11.26 11.39
N ASP A 694 -9.04 -11.05 12.14
CA ASP A 694 -10.44 -11.40 11.80
C ASP A 694 -11.30 -10.25 11.25
N GLN A 695 -10.73 -9.39 10.39
CA GLN A 695 -11.32 -8.08 10.00
C GLN A 695 -12.52 -8.14 9.05
N GLY A 696 -12.96 -9.33 8.63
CA GLY A 696 -14.10 -9.51 7.73
C GLY A 696 -13.85 -8.90 6.34
N SER A 697 -14.66 -7.89 5.96
CA SER A 697 -14.60 -7.20 4.66
C SER A 697 -14.05 -5.78 4.71
N ASP A 698 -13.98 -5.15 5.89
CA ASP A 698 -13.45 -3.79 6.11
C ASP A 698 -12.04 -3.90 6.70
N VAL A 699 -11.14 -4.45 5.88
CA VAL A 699 -9.74 -4.67 6.25
C VAL A 699 -9.00 -3.34 6.26
N ALA A 700 -8.44 -3.01 7.42
CA ALA A 700 -7.89 -1.70 7.73
C ALA A 700 -6.60 -1.75 8.57
N VAL A 701 -6.28 -2.87 9.21
CA VAL A 701 -5.19 -3.02 10.18
C VAL A 701 -4.19 -4.08 9.73
N ILE A 702 -2.90 -3.82 9.89
CA ILE A 702 -1.82 -4.81 9.77
C ILE A 702 -0.99 -4.81 11.05
N VAL A 703 -0.63 -5.99 11.55
CA VAL A 703 0.19 -6.13 12.77
C VAL A 703 1.46 -6.92 12.50
N GLY A 704 2.61 -6.30 12.77
CA GLY A 704 3.91 -6.96 12.82
C GLY A 704 4.29 -7.30 14.27
N ARG A 705 4.89 -8.46 14.50
CA ARG A 705 5.33 -8.95 15.81
C ARG A 705 6.80 -9.32 15.78
N SER A 706 7.60 -8.81 16.72
CA SER A 706 8.99 -9.25 16.92
C SER A 706 9.12 -9.95 18.27
N VAL A 707 9.13 -11.29 18.23
CA VAL A 707 9.21 -12.13 19.45
C VAL A 707 10.48 -11.83 20.26
N SER A 708 11.62 -11.63 19.58
CA SER A 708 12.92 -11.36 20.18
C SER A 708 13.03 -9.96 20.81
N GLN A 709 12.46 -8.93 20.16
CA GLN A 709 12.42 -7.56 20.69
C GLN A 709 11.27 -7.34 21.69
N LYS A 710 10.40 -8.34 21.89
CA LYS A 710 9.17 -8.24 22.71
C LYS A 710 8.28 -7.07 22.29
N SER A 711 8.11 -6.89 20.98
CA SER A 711 7.37 -5.75 20.43
C SER A 711 6.28 -6.17 19.43
N MET A 712 5.28 -5.30 19.31
CA MET A 712 4.28 -5.31 18.26
C MET A 712 4.16 -3.92 17.62
N VAL A 713 3.95 -3.91 16.32
CA VAL A 713 3.67 -2.74 15.49
C VAL A 713 2.29 -2.91 14.90
N VAL A 714 1.36 -2.00 15.20
CA VAL A 714 0.01 -1.96 14.64
C VAL A 714 -0.08 -0.77 13.70
N VAL A 715 -0.36 -0.99 12.41
CA VAL A 715 -0.65 0.09 11.44
C VAL A 715 -2.12 0.02 11.07
N ALA A 716 -2.87 1.11 11.27
CA ALA A 716 -4.30 1.19 11.00
C ALA A 716 -4.65 2.33 10.03
N LEU A 717 -5.41 1.99 9.00
CA LEU A 717 -5.96 2.88 7.98
C LEU A 717 -7.40 3.28 8.33
N ASN A 718 -7.67 4.58 8.38
CA ASN A 718 -9.02 5.10 8.22
C ASN A 718 -9.15 5.77 6.83
N ALA A 719 -9.73 5.03 5.89
CA ALA A 719 -10.03 5.52 4.53
C ALA A 719 -11.35 6.29 4.41
N TYR A 720 -12.02 6.60 5.53
CA TYR A 720 -13.34 7.22 5.56
C TYR A 720 -13.31 8.68 6.03
N SER A 721 -14.41 9.40 5.78
CA SER A 721 -14.63 10.81 6.15
C SER A 721 -15.12 11.02 7.60
N TYR A 722 -15.08 9.98 8.45
CA TYR A 722 -15.55 10.01 9.84
C TYR A 722 -14.55 9.29 10.76
N ASP A 723 -14.61 9.58 12.07
CA ASP A 723 -13.73 9.00 13.08
C ASP A 723 -13.91 7.47 13.26
N ARG A 724 -12.79 6.74 13.31
CA ARG A 724 -12.76 5.31 13.65
C ARG A 724 -11.98 5.06 14.94
N VAL A 725 -12.34 4.02 15.66
CA VAL A 725 -11.55 3.47 16.77
C VAL A 725 -11.35 1.98 16.51
N PHE A 726 -10.11 1.52 16.56
CA PHE A 726 -9.78 0.11 16.46
C PHE A 726 -9.45 -0.42 17.85
N GLY A 727 -10.14 -1.48 18.27
CA GLY A 727 -9.81 -2.24 19.47
C GLY A 727 -9.03 -3.49 19.08
N ILE A 728 -7.71 -3.41 19.02
CA ILE A 728 -6.86 -4.53 18.61
C ILE A 728 -6.60 -5.42 19.84
N ASP A 729 -7.21 -6.61 19.87
CA ASP A 729 -7.04 -7.60 20.94
C ASP A 729 -5.80 -8.46 20.66
N ILE A 730 -4.79 -8.30 21.52
CA ILE A 730 -3.53 -9.05 21.47
C ILE A 730 -3.42 -10.11 22.59
N SER A 731 -4.53 -10.46 23.26
CA SER A 731 -4.61 -11.44 24.38
C SER A 731 -4.25 -12.87 24.01
N GLY A 732 -4.26 -13.21 22.71
CA GLY A 732 -3.63 -14.42 22.19
C GLY A 732 -2.14 -14.48 22.49
N TYR A 733 -1.44 -13.34 22.35
CA TYR A 733 0.02 -13.25 22.36
C TYR A 733 0.64 -12.62 23.62
N ALA A 734 0.01 -11.59 24.20
CA ALA A 734 0.61 -10.79 25.27
C ALA A 734 -0.33 -10.58 26.46
N LEU A 735 0.24 -10.43 27.65
CA LEU A 735 -0.47 -10.12 28.89
C LEU A 735 -0.65 -8.61 29.05
N GLY A 736 -1.88 -8.20 29.36
CA GLY A 736 -2.24 -6.81 29.58
C GLY A 736 -1.62 -6.19 30.83
N VAL A 737 -1.48 -4.87 30.82
CA VAL A 737 -0.85 -4.11 31.91
C VAL A 737 -1.78 -4.06 33.14
N ASN A 738 -1.48 -4.89 34.13
CA ASN A 738 -2.10 -4.83 35.45
C ASN A 738 -1.32 -3.91 36.38
N ALA A 739 -2.02 -3.20 37.29
CA ALA A 739 -1.42 -2.21 38.19
C ALA A 739 -0.32 -2.75 39.14
N THR A 740 -0.26 -4.07 39.34
CA THR A 740 0.79 -4.77 40.12
C THR A 740 1.92 -5.38 39.28
N ALA A 741 1.81 -5.32 37.95
CA ALA A 741 2.80 -5.83 36.99
C ALA A 741 3.34 -4.74 36.05
N ALA A 742 2.85 -3.50 36.18
CA ALA A 742 3.27 -2.36 35.39
C ALA A 742 4.69 -1.90 35.79
N ALA A 743 5.59 -1.83 34.80
CA ALA A 743 6.86 -1.14 34.92
C ALA A 743 7.31 -0.56 33.57
N ASN A 744 7.46 -1.42 32.55
CA ASN A 744 8.31 -1.10 31.39
C ASN A 744 7.62 -1.06 30.01
N VAL A 745 6.33 -1.38 29.86
CA VAL A 745 5.68 -1.36 28.52
C VAL A 745 5.72 0.05 27.93
N THR A 746 6.57 0.27 26.92
CA THR A 746 6.69 1.54 26.23
C THR A 746 5.80 1.58 24.99
N ILE A 747 5.09 2.69 24.80
CA ILE A 747 4.19 2.89 23.66
C ILE A 747 4.52 4.22 22.97
N SER A 748 4.77 4.17 21.67
CA SER A 748 4.82 5.35 20.81
C SER A 748 3.79 5.21 19.69
N ALA A 749 3.32 6.34 19.17
CA ALA A 749 2.36 6.35 18.06
C ALA A 749 2.63 7.53 17.13
N TYR A 750 2.37 7.32 15.84
CA TYR A 750 2.66 8.26 14.76
C TYR A 750 1.50 8.31 13.77
N ARG A 751 1.15 9.50 13.26
CA ARG A 751 0.02 9.67 12.34
C ARG A 751 0.39 10.44 11.07
N THR A 752 -0.21 10.01 9.97
CA THR A 752 -0.23 10.72 8.69
C THR A 752 -1.68 10.99 8.34
N SER A 753 -2.01 12.25 8.13
CA SER A 753 -3.36 12.77 7.83
C SER A 753 -3.23 13.96 6.87
N ASP A 754 -4.25 14.79 6.70
CA ASP A 754 -4.12 16.05 5.96
C ASP A 754 -3.11 17.01 6.62
N THR A 755 -3.13 17.11 7.95
CA THR A 755 -2.27 18.04 8.71
C THR A 755 -0.97 17.41 9.20
N GLU A 756 -0.89 16.08 9.29
CA GLU A 756 0.26 15.37 9.89
C GLU A 756 1.09 14.61 8.85
N ASN A 757 2.42 14.61 9.04
CA ASN A 757 3.42 13.99 8.17
C ASN A 757 4.27 13.01 9.00
N HIS A 758 3.76 11.80 9.26
CA HIS A 758 4.34 10.86 10.23
C HIS A 758 4.62 11.55 11.60
N ALA A 759 3.70 12.41 12.04
CA ALA A 759 3.87 13.19 13.25
C ALA A 759 3.68 12.31 14.50
N PRO A 760 4.49 12.44 15.55
CA PRO A 760 4.25 11.75 16.81
C PRO A 760 2.96 12.26 17.45
N ILE A 761 2.13 11.33 17.94
CA ILE A 761 0.87 11.62 18.65
C ILE A 761 0.89 11.06 20.06
N ALA A 762 -0.11 11.42 20.87
CA ALA A 762 -0.30 10.80 22.19
C ALA A 762 -0.48 9.28 22.05
N ALA A 763 0.16 8.51 22.93
CA ALA A 763 0.07 7.06 22.92
C ALA A 763 -1.39 6.58 23.16
N PRO A 764 -1.88 5.57 22.42
CA PRO A 764 -3.19 4.98 22.65
C PRO A 764 -3.26 4.25 24.00
N GLN A 765 -4.48 3.97 24.45
CA GLN A 765 -4.68 3.19 25.66
C GLN A 765 -4.39 1.71 25.43
N TYR A 766 -3.58 1.14 26.31
CA TYR A 766 -3.34 -0.30 26.46
C TYR A 766 -3.37 -0.62 27.97
N GLY A 767 -3.98 -1.75 28.36
CA GLY A 767 -4.29 -2.02 29.76
C GLY A 767 -4.48 -3.50 30.07
N SER A 768 -5.12 -3.79 31.22
CA SER A 768 -5.29 -5.13 31.80
C SER A 768 -5.86 -6.20 30.86
N ASN A 769 -6.63 -5.77 29.85
CA ASN A 769 -7.39 -6.66 28.96
C ASN A 769 -6.64 -7.05 27.68
N SER A 770 -5.36 -6.65 27.53
CA SER A 770 -4.57 -6.86 26.30
C SER A 770 -5.14 -6.23 25.02
N VAL A 771 -6.01 -5.22 25.13
CA VAL A 771 -6.54 -4.49 23.97
C VAL A 771 -5.82 -3.15 23.80
N ILE A 772 -5.37 -2.85 22.58
CA ILE A 772 -4.87 -1.54 22.15
C ILE A 772 -6.05 -0.76 21.56
N SER A 773 -6.41 0.38 22.15
CA SER A 773 -7.51 1.24 21.70
C SER A 773 -6.98 2.42 20.87
N LEU A 774 -7.04 2.29 19.55
CA LEU A 774 -6.41 3.17 18.58
C LEU A 774 -7.43 4.06 17.86
N TYR A 775 -7.43 5.36 18.17
CA TYR A 775 -8.23 6.37 17.47
C TYR A 775 -7.57 6.84 16.17
N CYS A 776 -8.30 6.70 15.06
CA CYS A 776 -7.90 7.19 13.74
C CYS A 776 -8.91 8.23 13.22
N PRO A 777 -8.53 9.52 13.10
CA PRO A 777 -9.37 10.55 12.49
C PRO A 777 -9.66 10.26 11.01
N PRO A 778 -10.60 11.00 10.37
CA PRO A 778 -10.88 10.89 8.94
C PRO A 778 -9.61 10.91 8.07
N ASN A 779 -9.60 10.12 6.99
CA ASN A 779 -8.51 10.05 6.01
C ASN A 779 -7.12 10.00 6.66
N SER A 780 -6.82 8.97 7.46
CA SER A 780 -5.53 8.87 8.15
C SER A 780 -4.94 7.46 8.16
N VAL A 781 -3.62 7.40 8.30
CA VAL A 781 -2.88 6.18 8.65
C VAL A 781 -2.17 6.43 9.96
N THR A 782 -2.41 5.59 10.95
CA THR A 782 -1.83 5.72 12.30
C THR A 782 -1.11 4.44 12.67
N THR A 783 0.17 4.56 13.05
CA THR A 783 0.98 3.44 13.56
C THR A 783 1.16 3.55 15.06
N VAL A 784 1.16 2.42 15.73
CA VAL A 784 1.45 2.26 17.16
C VAL A 784 2.56 1.22 17.29
N ILE A 785 3.56 1.52 18.11
CA ILE A 785 4.63 0.59 18.47
C ILE A 785 4.55 0.36 19.98
N VAL A 786 4.34 -0.90 20.37
CA VAL A 786 4.28 -1.34 21.77
C VAL A 786 5.46 -2.27 22.01
N ASN A 787 6.40 -1.88 22.85
CA ASN A 787 7.58 -2.68 23.20
C ASN A 787 7.47 -3.22 24.63
N ASP A 788 8.48 -4.01 25.02
CA ASP A 788 8.63 -4.56 26.37
C ASP A 788 7.43 -5.45 26.80
N LEU A 789 6.71 -6.02 25.82
CA LEU A 789 5.54 -6.86 26.02
C LEU A 789 5.89 -8.11 26.82
N THR A 790 5.06 -8.42 27.82
CA THR A 790 5.11 -9.72 28.48
C THR A 790 4.33 -10.72 27.63
N TRP A 791 5.04 -11.48 26.81
CA TRP A 791 4.44 -12.59 26.06
C TRP A 791 3.75 -13.56 27.02
N LYS A 792 2.53 -13.97 26.63
CA LYS A 792 1.84 -15.12 27.19
C LYS A 792 2.73 -16.35 26.97
N LYS A 793 2.85 -17.23 27.97
CA LYS A 793 3.54 -18.50 27.76
C LYS A 793 2.77 -19.31 26.70
N SER A 794 3.49 -19.83 25.71
CA SER A 794 2.99 -20.91 24.86
C SER A 794 2.59 -22.09 25.76
N SER A 795 1.36 -22.56 25.60
CA SER A 795 0.79 -23.72 26.31
C SER A 795 1.29 -25.03 25.73
#